data_AF-A0A2U9BE19-F1
#
_entry.id   AF-A0A2U9BE19-F1
#
_cell.length_a   1.000
_cell.length_b   1.000
_cell.length_c   1.000
_cell.angle_alpha   90.00
_cell.angle_beta   90.00
_cell.angle_gamma   90.00
#
_symmetry.space_group_name_H-M   'P 1'
#
loop_
_entity.id
_entity.type
_entity.pdbx_description
1 polymer ?
#
loop_
_entity_poly.entity_id
_entity_poly.type
_entity_poly.pdbx_seq_one_letter_code
_entity_poly.pdbx_strand_id
1 'polypeptide(L)'
;MSADNRVGDVSVSLRNLLNSVQCVRDRVRDGESNKSDGEFDLSNFWDTLNQAVKVVSQEATKLSLAFSNPPLPSQQDGEKLADSILNSVLTLSTVYYWLPKSQGITLRRQVRDATVQVLDGVAQLVEVILSSPLQSLSQDQLTSTGSVWSACDQFPQLPQDNKEAVLVVLSAQIGVIKDAIEEIEQALSEPLDPFSDVLDDDLEGEEPRGNQDTYWSDKDRRVIGPSQGLMKASSACLRKLTSAIRANADVATSQNRSQLDDLADITKELSPGIDDLALCLYPPMDYSSVEEHVSSLAALLKKVLQIIRIRSALMEQNRVVLWTFVAVFQGVELHTETNNTEHHTSEISVTELIVRRGQPFTVTLRLRQPFNPDRHPLTVMAMAGPEPREDFGTMSYFGIPPSVRPSAKASWKLELHKNSAPHTGVLPLIITPPADAPIGEYILTASHRDEDTLLARLVVLFNTWCPEDGVFLPDEAERQEYVMSEQGIIYKGSGNYINSLSWDFGQFEDDMVKICMTILNVSNNHLDNPAEDVSARADPTYVGRVVSAMINSQDDHGVVYGKWGGSYVGGRSPSHWSGSHAILKHWLNINCHPVKFGQCWVFAGVMCSVMRLFGIPCRVVTNYSSAHDTNSNLTIDVYHADYGVRERESPDSVWNFHVWVEGWMKRPDLAVDGKFDGWQVLDPTPQEMSNGIFCCGPASVKAIQSGDVNLKYDVPFVFAEVNADCVDWLVKADGSKLKIFSDTKKVGQNISTKSVGSKKRRNITDNYKHREGSEKERNVFKYALTRDFTIDEEEEENEVEEENEEAMETSDGATTGTSRGAATPDNIPLLPVSLRFREVSKPLNGKDVKLDLVLRSESRVARPLSINISVQAMRYNGSAVAHIQTEVKEEILQPGKGLSIPVLVLFSAYHKHMVQCDSVKVSAVVTDKENPDDVYLAESDVVLLDPPLSIIVSGPVRLNHETSVELIFKNPANETLTDCELTVSGSGLLRDETPWKLPELQPKKQFRIKVFFVPYKKGEKTLMAVIDCSTFRDIKATYTVTVAP
;
A
#
# COMPACT_ATOMS: atom_id res chain seq x y z
N MET A 1 -90.63 1.06 40.19
CA MET A 1 -91.56 2.19 40.01
C MET A 1 -90.72 3.44 40.12
N SER A 2 -90.67 4.39 39.20
CA SER A 2 -91.45 4.70 38.02
C SER A 2 -90.74 5.91 37.38
N ALA A 3 -90.69 5.97 36.04
CA ALA A 3 -90.43 7.15 35.22
C ALA A 3 -89.02 7.78 35.37
N ASP A 4 -88.17 7.89 34.36
CA ASP A 4 -88.48 8.33 33.00
C ASP A 4 -87.80 7.46 31.95
N ASN A 5 -88.61 6.55 31.41
CA ASN A 5 -88.33 5.73 30.25
C ASN A 5 -88.78 6.48 28.98
N ARG A 6 -88.26 7.70 28.74
CA ARG A 6 -88.61 8.55 27.59
C ARG A 6 -87.48 9.46 27.08
N VAL A 7 -86.24 9.00 27.12
CA VAL A 7 -85.24 9.50 26.16
C VAL A 7 -85.02 8.36 25.18
N GLY A 8 -85.77 8.39 24.07
CA GLY A 8 -85.54 7.51 22.94
C GLY A 8 -84.07 7.66 22.54
N ASP A 9 -83.34 6.56 22.62
CA ASP A 9 -81.89 6.55 22.80
C ASP A 9 -81.17 6.98 21.52
N VAL A 10 -81.05 8.30 21.32
CA VAL A 10 -80.29 8.94 20.22
C VAL A 10 -78.86 8.37 20.14
N SER A 11 -78.32 7.83 21.24
CA SER A 11 -77.02 7.16 21.27
C SER A 11 -76.95 5.91 20.38
N VAL A 12 -78.07 5.19 20.16
CA VAL A 12 -78.13 4.04 19.25
C VAL A 12 -77.92 4.49 17.81
N SER A 13 -78.61 5.57 17.40
CA SER A 13 -78.50 6.14 16.04
C SER A 13 -77.10 6.69 15.77
N LEU A 14 -76.47 7.33 16.76
CA LEU A 14 -75.09 7.80 16.67
C LEU A 14 -74.05 6.66 16.66
N ARG A 15 -74.24 5.57 17.42
CA ARG A 15 -73.37 4.38 17.34
C ARG A 15 -73.47 3.68 15.98
N ASN A 16 -74.69 3.59 15.42
CA ASN A 16 -74.89 3.04 14.08
C ASN A 16 -74.23 3.91 13.01
N LEU A 17 -74.32 5.23 13.14
CA LEU A 17 -73.59 6.18 12.31
C LEU A 17 -72.08 5.95 12.41
N LEU A 18 -71.53 5.89 13.63
CA LEU A 18 -70.09 5.68 13.85
C LEU A 18 -69.59 4.41 13.15
N ASN A 19 -70.27 3.28 13.37
CA ASN A 19 -69.94 2.01 12.72
C ASN A 19 -70.02 2.10 11.19
N SER A 20 -71.01 2.83 10.67
CA SER A 20 -71.19 3.00 9.23
C SER A 20 -70.09 3.87 8.62
N VAL A 21 -69.73 4.98 9.27
CA VAL A 21 -68.63 5.87 8.85
C VAL A 21 -67.30 5.12 8.90
N GLN A 22 -67.04 4.34 9.95
CA GLN A 22 -65.84 3.51 10.05
C GLN A 22 -65.79 2.45 8.93
N CYS A 23 -66.91 1.78 8.63
CA CYS A 23 -66.97 0.82 7.52
C CYS A 23 -66.72 1.48 6.16
N VAL A 24 -67.29 2.66 5.93
CA VAL A 24 -67.07 3.44 4.70
C VAL A 24 -65.60 3.86 4.59
N ARG A 25 -65.01 4.34 5.69
CA ARG A 25 -63.59 4.70 5.77
C ARG A 25 -62.69 3.52 5.40
N ASP A 26 -62.92 2.36 5.99
CA ASP A 26 -62.09 1.18 5.76
C ASP A 26 -62.15 0.75 4.28
N ARG A 27 -63.35 0.79 3.67
CA ARG A 27 -63.51 0.55 2.22
C ARG A 27 -62.77 1.57 1.35
N VAL A 28 -62.86 2.87 1.67
CA VAL A 28 -62.13 3.92 0.93
C VAL A 28 -60.62 3.72 1.05
N ARG A 29 -60.14 3.31 2.23
CA ARG A 29 -58.73 3.01 2.50
C ARG A 29 -58.20 1.85 1.64
N ASP A 30 -58.99 0.78 1.49
CA ASP A 30 -58.68 -0.39 0.65
C ASP A 30 -58.56 -0.02 -0.85
N GLY A 31 -59.26 1.03 -1.28
CA GLY A 31 -58.96 1.71 -2.55
C GLY A 31 -59.47 1.01 -3.82
N GLU A 32 -60.41 0.08 -3.73
CA GLU A 32 -61.06 -0.55 -4.90
C GLU A 32 -61.72 0.51 -5.82
N SER A 33 -61.86 0.21 -7.11
CA SER A 33 -62.45 1.14 -8.09
C SER A 33 -63.71 0.54 -8.71
N ASN A 34 -64.74 1.34 -8.90
CA ASN A 34 -65.80 1.00 -9.85
C ASN A 34 -65.22 1.04 -11.27
N LYS A 35 -65.35 -0.05 -12.03
CA LYS A 35 -65.07 -0.05 -13.48
C LYS A 35 -66.18 0.74 -14.16
N SER A 36 -65.94 1.98 -14.54
CA SER A 36 -66.81 2.72 -15.45
C SER A 36 -66.05 3.08 -16.73
N ASP A 37 -66.50 2.55 -17.87
CA ASP A 37 -65.97 2.79 -19.22
C ASP A 37 -66.53 4.08 -19.87
N GLY A 38 -66.94 5.08 -19.07
CA GLY A 38 -67.53 6.34 -19.55
C GLY A 38 -66.52 7.47 -19.77
N GLU A 39 -66.88 8.47 -20.58
CA GLU A 39 -66.14 9.75 -20.67
C GLU A 39 -66.12 10.45 -19.31
N PHE A 40 -64.93 10.61 -18.73
CA PHE A 40 -64.71 11.25 -17.44
C PHE A 40 -64.33 12.72 -17.64
N ASP A 41 -65.06 13.63 -17.00
CA ASP A 41 -64.78 15.07 -16.97
C ASP A 41 -64.10 15.46 -15.64
N LEU A 42 -62.84 15.87 -15.74
CA LEU A 42 -62.02 16.23 -14.58
C LEU A 42 -62.51 17.51 -13.88
N SER A 43 -63.05 18.49 -14.61
CA SER A 43 -63.54 19.75 -14.03
C SER A 43 -64.82 19.51 -13.23
N ASN A 44 -65.75 18.75 -13.81
CA ASN A 44 -67.02 18.42 -13.15
C ASN A 44 -66.78 17.55 -11.89
N PHE A 45 -65.79 16.66 -11.93
CA PHE A 45 -65.36 15.88 -10.77
C PHE A 45 -64.94 16.79 -9.61
N TRP A 46 -64.04 17.75 -9.85
CA TRP A 46 -63.54 18.64 -8.79
C TRP A 46 -64.63 19.54 -8.22
N ASP A 47 -65.51 20.09 -9.05
CA ASP A 47 -66.65 20.89 -8.58
C ASP A 47 -67.58 20.06 -7.66
N THR A 48 -67.89 18.84 -8.10
CA THR A 48 -68.76 17.93 -7.34
C THR A 48 -68.11 17.47 -6.04
N LEU A 49 -66.80 17.16 -6.05
CA LEU A 49 -66.05 16.74 -4.88
C LEU A 49 -65.99 17.86 -3.84
N ASN A 50 -65.63 19.07 -4.23
CA ASN A 50 -65.58 20.23 -3.33
C ASN A 50 -66.96 20.54 -2.72
N GLN A 51 -68.03 20.40 -3.51
CA GLN A 51 -69.39 20.58 -3.01
C GLN A 51 -69.77 19.48 -1.99
N ALA A 52 -69.40 18.22 -2.25
CA ALA A 52 -69.65 17.12 -1.33
C ALA A 52 -68.93 17.31 0.02
N VAL A 53 -67.65 17.71 -0.01
CA VAL A 53 -66.85 18.01 1.19
C VAL A 53 -67.44 19.16 2.00
N LYS A 54 -67.89 20.23 1.33
CA LYS A 54 -68.55 21.36 1.99
C LYS A 54 -69.83 20.95 2.70
N VAL A 55 -70.62 20.04 2.12
CA VAL A 55 -71.81 19.50 2.76
C VAL A 55 -71.43 18.67 3.99
N VAL A 56 -70.39 17.84 3.94
CA VAL A 56 -69.90 17.09 5.12
C VAL A 56 -69.50 18.03 6.25
N SER A 57 -68.74 19.09 5.97
CA SER A 57 -68.35 20.11 6.96
C SER A 57 -69.55 20.80 7.60
N GLN A 58 -70.57 21.14 6.80
CA GLN A 58 -71.81 21.76 7.29
C GLN A 58 -72.64 20.80 8.16
N GLU A 59 -72.79 19.54 7.74
CA GLU A 59 -73.52 18.53 8.51
C GLU A 59 -72.79 18.15 9.80
N ALA A 60 -71.46 18.07 9.79
CA ALA A 60 -70.65 17.89 11.00
C ALA A 60 -70.84 19.05 11.99
N THR A 61 -70.91 20.29 11.49
CA THR A 61 -71.16 21.47 12.34
C THR A 61 -72.57 21.44 12.95
N LYS A 62 -73.59 21.09 12.15
CA LYS A 62 -74.97 20.92 12.64
C LYS A 62 -75.05 19.82 13.70
N LEU A 63 -74.39 18.69 13.43
CA LEU A 63 -74.32 17.56 14.36
C LEU A 63 -73.61 17.99 15.66
N SER A 64 -72.48 18.70 15.59
CA SER A 64 -71.82 19.19 16.79
C SER A 64 -72.76 20.09 17.59
N LEU A 65 -73.26 21.18 16.99
CA LEU A 65 -74.09 22.19 17.68
C LEU A 65 -75.37 21.61 18.29
N ALA A 66 -76.01 20.65 17.61
CA ALA A 66 -77.23 20.00 18.09
C ALA A 66 -77.03 19.23 19.39
N PHE A 67 -75.81 18.77 19.69
CA PHE A 67 -75.48 18.02 20.91
C PHE A 67 -74.71 18.86 21.94
N SER A 68 -74.52 20.17 21.68
CA SER A 68 -73.71 21.04 22.54
C SER A 68 -74.49 21.77 23.64
N ASN A 69 -75.81 21.93 23.51
CA ASN A 69 -76.64 22.62 24.51
C ASN A 69 -78.00 21.92 24.68
N PRO A 70 -78.53 21.79 25.91
CA PRO A 70 -79.86 21.22 26.14
C PRO A 70 -81.00 22.20 25.72
N PRO A 71 -82.19 21.70 25.35
CA PRO A 71 -82.57 20.28 25.31
C PRO A 71 -81.96 19.55 24.12
N LEU A 72 -81.52 18.31 24.34
CA LEU A 72 -80.97 17.45 23.29
C LEU A 72 -82.00 17.16 22.20
N PRO A 73 -81.56 16.81 20.98
CA PRO A 73 -82.45 16.48 19.88
C PRO A 73 -83.38 15.34 20.28
N SER A 74 -84.63 15.37 19.81
CA SER A 74 -85.53 14.22 19.94
C SER A 74 -84.94 13.01 19.21
N GLN A 75 -85.38 11.78 19.55
CA GLN A 75 -84.92 10.57 18.83
C GLN A 75 -85.06 10.71 17.31
N GLN A 76 -86.20 11.25 16.86
CA GLN A 76 -86.49 11.45 15.45
C GLN A 76 -85.58 12.51 14.80
N ASP A 77 -85.19 13.56 15.53
CA ASP A 77 -84.30 14.60 15.03
C ASP A 77 -82.83 14.15 15.07
N GLY A 78 -82.45 13.36 16.07
CA GLY A 78 -81.14 12.70 16.15
C GLY A 78 -80.92 11.67 15.05
N GLU A 79 -81.94 10.86 14.72
CA GLU A 79 -81.94 9.96 13.56
C GLU A 79 -81.78 10.74 12.25
N LYS A 80 -82.53 11.83 12.05
CA LYS A 80 -82.39 12.68 10.86
C LYS A 80 -81.00 13.31 10.74
N LEU A 81 -80.41 13.78 11.84
CA LEU A 81 -79.06 14.35 11.84
C LEU A 81 -78.02 13.27 11.52
N ALA A 82 -78.16 12.07 12.09
CA ALA A 82 -77.29 10.93 11.82
C ALA A 82 -77.41 10.44 10.36
N ASP A 83 -78.62 10.37 9.80
CA ASP A 83 -78.84 10.03 8.40
C ASP A 83 -78.30 11.12 7.46
N SER A 84 -78.45 12.39 7.82
CA SER A 84 -77.95 13.53 7.02
C SER A 84 -76.43 13.48 6.85
N ILE A 85 -75.71 13.27 7.96
CA ILE A 85 -74.24 13.15 7.91
C ILE A 85 -73.78 11.83 7.29
N LEU A 86 -74.49 10.72 7.49
CA LEU A 86 -74.19 9.46 6.80
C LEU A 86 -74.34 9.61 5.29
N ASN A 87 -75.41 10.25 4.83
CA ASN A 87 -75.64 10.50 3.40
C ASN A 87 -74.58 11.44 2.81
N SER A 88 -74.13 12.47 3.53
CA SER A 88 -73.07 13.35 3.06
C SER A 88 -71.71 12.62 2.96
N VAL A 89 -71.39 11.79 3.96
CA VAL A 89 -70.21 10.90 3.95
C VAL A 89 -70.25 9.88 2.81
N LEU A 90 -71.39 9.23 2.58
CA LEU A 90 -71.58 8.30 1.47
C LEU A 90 -71.47 9.00 0.11
N THR A 91 -72.00 10.22 0.01
CA THR A 91 -71.89 11.05 -1.20
C THR A 91 -70.43 11.39 -1.48
N LEU A 92 -69.68 11.89 -0.48
CA LEU A 92 -68.26 12.17 -0.60
C LEU A 92 -67.47 10.94 -1.07
N SER A 93 -67.70 9.80 -0.42
CA SER A 93 -67.03 8.53 -0.75
C SER A 93 -67.38 8.07 -2.16
N THR A 94 -68.64 8.24 -2.58
CA THR A 94 -69.09 7.91 -3.94
C THR A 94 -68.40 8.78 -4.99
N VAL A 95 -68.30 10.09 -4.75
CA VAL A 95 -67.61 11.01 -5.66
C VAL A 95 -66.13 10.64 -5.77
N TYR A 96 -65.46 10.29 -4.66
CA TYR A 96 -64.08 9.76 -4.72
C TYR A 96 -63.96 8.56 -5.69
N TYR A 97 -64.89 7.59 -5.63
CA TYR A 97 -64.85 6.43 -6.51
C TYR A 97 -65.09 6.75 -8.00
N TRP A 98 -65.56 7.96 -8.33
CA TRP A 98 -65.67 8.41 -9.72
C TRP A 98 -64.31 8.73 -10.34
N LEU A 99 -63.26 9.00 -9.54
CA LEU A 99 -61.92 9.28 -10.05
C LEU A 99 -61.27 7.99 -10.59
N PRO A 100 -61.11 7.84 -11.92
CA PRO A 100 -60.63 6.60 -12.48
C PRO A 100 -59.11 6.51 -12.36
N LYS A 101 -58.58 5.28 -12.24
CA LYS A 101 -57.13 5.02 -12.20
C LYS A 101 -56.39 5.58 -13.43
N SER A 102 -57.09 5.74 -14.55
CA SER A 102 -56.55 6.31 -15.78
C SER A 102 -56.17 7.79 -15.68
N GLN A 103 -56.64 8.52 -14.66
CA GLN A 103 -56.22 9.89 -14.37
C GLN A 103 -54.92 9.97 -13.57
N GLY A 104 -54.34 8.82 -13.19
CA GLY A 104 -53.10 8.74 -12.43
C GLY A 104 -53.32 8.14 -11.04
N ILE A 105 -52.47 7.19 -10.68
CA ILE A 105 -52.51 6.49 -9.40
C ILE A 105 -52.07 7.43 -8.27
N THR A 106 -51.10 8.30 -8.53
CA THR A 106 -50.57 9.24 -7.54
C THR A 106 -51.61 10.28 -7.13
N LEU A 107 -52.30 10.89 -8.10
CA LEU A 107 -53.42 11.80 -7.82
C LEU A 107 -54.53 11.11 -7.03
N ARG A 108 -54.94 9.92 -7.48
CA ARG A 108 -56.01 9.16 -6.82
C ARG A 108 -55.68 8.80 -5.39
N ARG A 109 -54.42 8.46 -5.10
CA ARG A 109 -53.93 8.19 -3.75
C ARG A 109 -54.09 9.41 -2.85
N GLN A 110 -53.73 10.60 -3.31
CA GLN A 110 -53.87 11.83 -2.51
C GLN A 110 -55.34 12.19 -2.23
N VAL A 111 -56.21 12.08 -3.23
CA VAL A 111 -57.66 12.32 -3.04
C VAL A 111 -58.28 11.28 -2.08
N ARG A 112 -57.85 10.02 -2.18
CA ARG A 112 -58.25 8.97 -1.23
C ARG A 112 -57.83 9.34 0.18
N ASP A 113 -56.57 9.69 0.39
CA ASP A 113 -56.01 9.94 1.72
C ASP A 113 -56.68 11.16 2.37
N ALA A 114 -56.96 12.22 1.61
CA ALA A 114 -57.76 13.36 2.07
C ALA A 114 -59.20 12.98 2.42
N THR A 115 -59.83 12.11 1.62
CA THR A 115 -61.18 11.59 1.89
C THR A 115 -61.20 10.78 3.19
N VAL A 116 -60.21 9.90 3.41
CA VAL A 116 -60.06 9.12 4.64
C VAL A 116 -59.91 10.05 5.85
N GLN A 117 -59.13 11.12 5.77
CA GLN A 117 -58.98 12.09 6.87
C GLN A 117 -60.31 12.75 7.26
N VAL A 118 -61.16 13.11 6.29
CA VAL A 118 -62.50 13.65 6.59
C VAL A 118 -63.36 12.61 7.31
N LEU A 119 -63.32 11.34 6.86
CA LEU A 119 -64.08 10.26 7.49
C LEU A 119 -63.60 9.93 8.91
N ASP A 120 -62.28 9.93 9.13
CA ASP A 120 -61.69 9.77 10.46
C ASP A 120 -62.07 10.93 11.38
N GLY A 121 -62.05 12.17 10.89
CA GLY A 121 -62.51 13.34 11.64
C GLY A 121 -63.99 13.25 12.04
N VAL A 122 -64.86 12.82 11.11
CA VAL A 122 -66.31 12.63 11.40
C VAL A 122 -66.52 11.51 12.41
N ALA A 123 -65.79 10.40 12.30
CA ALA A 123 -65.84 9.30 13.26
C ALA A 123 -65.41 9.78 14.67
N GLN A 124 -64.31 10.52 14.75
CA GLN A 124 -63.81 11.10 16.01
C GLN A 124 -64.83 12.07 16.63
N LEU A 125 -65.47 12.93 15.83
CA LEU A 125 -66.52 13.84 16.32
C LEU A 125 -67.71 13.06 16.91
N VAL A 126 -68.19 12.02 16.23
CA VAL A 126 -69.29 11.19 16.73
C VAL A 126 -68.88 10.44 18.01
N GLU A 127 -67.66 9.94 18.10
CA GLU A 127 -67.12 9.28 19.30
C GLU A 127 -66.99 10.23 20.50
N VAL A 128 -66.54 11.46 20.27
CA VAL A 128 -66.50 12.52 21.30
C VAL A 128 -67.90 12.88 21.79
N ILE A 129 -68.88 13.00 20.89
CA ILE A 129 -70.29 13.24 21.25
C ILE A 129 -70.86 12.07 22.08
N LEU A 130 -70.47 10.83 21.77
CA LEU A 130 -70.92 9.63 22.49
C LEU A 130 -70.28 9.47 23.88
N SER A 131 -69.08 10.01 24.10
CA SER A 131 -68.29 9.85 25.33
C SER A 131 -68.37 11.03 26.30
N SER A 132 -68.75 12.24 25.84
CA SER A 132 -68.78 13.45 26.67
C SER A 132 -70.10 13.59 27.46
N PRO A 133 -70.08 14.04 28.72
CA PRO A 133 -71.29 14.43 29.45
C PRO A 133 -71.92 15.70 28.85
N LEU A 134 -73.05 15.55 28.15
CA LEU A 134 -73.73 16.55 27.31
C LEU A 134 -74.41 17.70 28.09
N GLN A 135 -73.63 18.55 28.78
CA GLN A 135 -74.16 19.70 29.53
C GLN A 135 -73.74 21.07 28.95
N SER A 136 -72.65 21.12 28.16
CA SER A 136 -72.18 22.29 27.40
C SER A 136 -71.20 21.86 26.32
N LEU A 137 -70.99 22.66 25.26
CA LEU A 137 -69.97 22.46 24.22
C LEU A 137 -68.59 22.17 24.86
N SER A 138 -68.13 20.91 24.82
CA SER A 138 -66.85 20.54 25.41
C SER A 138 -65.68 21.02 24.53
N GLN A 139 -64.53 21.27 25.15
CA GLN A 139 -63.32 21.62 24.40
C GLN A 139 -62.94 20.49 23.40
N ASP A 140 -63.21 19.24 23.76
CA ASP A 140 -62.97 18.08 22.90
C ASP A 140 -63.92 18.05 21.70
N GLN A 141 -65.19 18.47 21.88
CA GLN A 141 -66.16 18.56 20.79
C GLN A 141 -65.79 19.69 19.81
N LEU A 142 -65.31 20.84 20.33
CA LEU A 142 -64.76 21.92 19.51
C LEU A 142 -63.53 21.47 18.74
N THR A 143 -62.62 20.75 19.40
CA THR A 143 -61.37 20.27 18.80
C THR A 143 -61.65 19.23 17.71
N SER A 144 -62.56 18.28 17.94
CA SER A 144 -62.96 17.28 16.95
C SER A 144 -63.77 17.88 15.79
N THR A 145 -64.62 18.88 16.04
CA THR A 145 -65.30 19.63 14.96
C THR A 145 -64.29 20.42 14.12
N GLY A 146 -63.31 21.07 14.77
CA GLY A 146 -62.20 21.76 14.12
C GLY A 146 -61.30 20.82 13.30
N SER A 147 -61.13 19.57 13.76
CA SER A 147 -60.44 18.51 13.00
C SER A 147 -61.15 18.19 11.68
N VAL A 148 -62.49 18.06 11.71
CA VAL A 148 -63.30 17.88 10.49
C VAL A 148 -63.16 19.07 9.54
N TRP A 149 -63.21 20.31 10.05
CA TRP A 149 -63.02 21.51 9.24
C TRP A 149 -61.64 21.54 8.59
N SER A 150 -60.60 21.31 9.37
CA SER A 150 -59.22 21.25 8.87
C SER A 150 -59.05 20.22 7.75
N ALA A 151 -59.64 19.03 7.90
CA ALA A 151 -59.61 18.00 6.87
C ALA A 151 -60.39 18.40 5.60
N CYS A 152 -61.53 19.10 5.76
CA CYS A 152 -62.33 19.58 4.63
C CYS A 152 -61.66 20.74 3.88
N ASP A 153 -61.00 21.65 4.59
CA ASP A 153 -60.37 22.85 4.04
C ASP A 153 -59.10 22.55 3.23
N GLN A 154 -58.59 21.32 3.28
CA GLN A 154 -57.47 20.85 2.45
C GLN A 154 -57.85 20.58 0.99
N PHE A 155 -59.13 20.30 0.69
CA PHE A 155 -59.55 19.88 -0.65
C PHE A 155 -59.29 20.90 -1.77
N PRO A 156 -59.48 22.23 -1.55
CA PRO A 156 -59.09 23.24 -2.53
C PRO A 156 -57.58 23.32 -2.81
N GLN A 157 -56.75 22.76 -1.92
CA GLN A 157 -55.29 22.73 -2.04
C GLN A 157 -54.77 21.42 -2.63
N LEU A 158 -55.66 20.44 -2.91
CA LEU A 158 -55.26 19.20 -3.54
C LEU A 158 -54.79 19.43 -4.99
N PRO A 159 -53.81 18.66 -5.45
CA PRO A 159 -53.33 18.73 -6.83
C PRO A 159 -54.48 18.45 -7.80
N GLN A 160 -54.63 19.26 -8.85
CA GLN A 160 -55.77 19.18 -9.77
C GLN A 160 -55.55 18.14 -10.87
N ASP A 161 -54.29 17.76 -11.13
CA ASP A 161 -53.90 16.72 -12.09
C ASP A 161 -52.77 15.82 -11.56
N ASN A 162 -52.42 14.76 -12.30
CA ASN A 162 -51.37 13.83 -11.88
C ASN A 162 -49.98 14.45 -11.86
N LYS A 163 -49.72 15.47 -12.68
CA LYS A 163 -48.42 16.16 -12.72
C LYS A 163 -48.21 16.94 -11.44
N GLU A 164 -49.20 17.70 -10.99
CA GLU A 164 -49.18 18.40 -9.71
C GLU A 164 -49.06 17.40 -8.55
N ALA A 165 -49.78 16.28 -8.60
CA ALA A 165 -49.71 15.26 -7.56
C ALA A 165 -48.30 14.66 -7.42
N VAL A 166 -47.61 14.41 -8.53
CA VAL A 166 -46.24 13.90 -8.54
C VAL A 166 -45.26 14.97 -8.05
N LEU A 167 -45.47 16.24 -8.40
CA LEU A 167 -44.65 17.35 -7.88
C LEU A 167 -44.79 17.51 -6.36
N VAL A 168 -45.98 17.31 -5.80
CA VAL A 168 -46.20 17.30 -4.34
C VAL A 168 -45.39 16.17 -3.67
N VAL A 169 -45.41 14.96 -4.24
CA VAL A 169 -44.61 13.83 -3.73
C VAL A 169 -43.12 14.15 -3.74
N LEU A 170 -42.59 14.68 -4.86
CA LEU A 170 -41.18 15.01 -4.98
C LEU A 170 -40.76 16.12 -4.02
N SER A 171 -41.59 17.15 -3.84
CA SER A 171 -41.34 18.22 -2.86
C SER A 171 -41.29 17.68 -1.44
N ALA A 172 -42.20 16.76 -1.06
CA ALA A 172 -42.18 16.13 0.25
C ALA A 172 -40.89 15.33 0.47
N GLN A 173 -40.45 14.55 -0.52
CA GLN A 173 -39.19 13.79 -0.45
C GLN A 173 -37.95 14.70 -0.34
N ILE A 174 -37.93 15.82 -1.08
CA ILE A 174 -36.86 16.82 -0.96
C ILE A 174 -36.82 17.41 0.45
N GLY A 175 -37.99 17.62 1.07
CA GLY A 175 -38.13 18.06 2.46
C GLY A 175 -37.46 17.09 3.42
N VAL A 176 -37.85 15.81 3.40
CA VAL A 176 -37.28 14.79 4.29
C VAL A 176 -35.76 14.69 4.17
N ILE A 177 -35.24 14.66 2.93
CA ILE A 177 -33.78 14.61 2.71
C ILE A 177 -33.09 15.87 3.26
N LYS A 178 -33.74 17.03 3.15
CA LYS A 178 -33.20 18.28 3.69
C LYS A 178 -33.16 18.23 5.22
N ASP A 179 -34.23 17.74 5.85
CA ASP A 179 -34.34 17.63 7.29
C ASP A 179 -33.25 16.68 7.85
N ALA A 180 -33.03 15.51 7.22
CA ALA A 180 -31.96 14.58 7.61
C ALA A 180 -30.55 15.16 7.46
N ILE A 181 -30.31 15.99 6.42
CA ILE A 181 -29.03 16.70 6.26
C ILE A 181 -28.86 17.76 7.35
N GLU A 182 -29.90 18.54 7.62
CA GLU A 182 -29.89 19.57 8.67
C GLU A 182 -29.68 18.95 10.06
N GLU A 183 -30.26 17.79 10.33
CA GLU A 183 -30.10 17.05 11.59
C GLU A 183 -28.64 16.61 11.83
N ILE A 184 -27.98 16.04 10.81
CA ILE A 184 -26.56 15.66 10.91
C ILE A 184 -25.67 16.91 11.00
N GLU A 185 -25.96 17.96 10.22
CA GLU A 185 -25.20 19.22 10.28
C GLU A 185 -25.32 19.90 11.64
N GLN A 186 -26.51 19.88 12.25
CA GLN A 186 -26.73 20.38 13.60
C GLN A 186 -25.96 19.55 14.62
N ALA A 187 -26.07 18.22 14.58
CA ALA A 187 -25.36 17.33 15.48
C ALA A 187 -23.82 17.48 15.39
N LEU A 188 -23.28 17.77 14.20
CA LEU A 188 -21.85 18.07 14.01
C LEU A 188 -21.42 19.44 14.58
N SER A 189 -22.35 20.37 14.75
CA SER A 189 -22.09 21.75 15.18
C SER A 189 -22.19 21.96 16.70
N GLU A 190 -22.81 21.03 17.41
CA GLU A 190 -22.97 21.11 18.87
C GLU A 190 -21.67 20.70 19.60
N PRO A 191 -21.17 21.52 20.56
CA PRO A 191 -19.93 21.21 21.30
C PRO A 191 -20.10 20.17 22.42
N LEU A 192 -21.32 19.76 22.75
CA LEU A 192 -21.69 18.81 23.80
C LEU A 192 -22.63 17.75 23.21
N ASP A 193 -22.60 16.56 23.82
CA ASP A 193 -23.25 15.33 23.39
C ASP A 193 -24.76 15.51 23.08
N PRO A 194 -25.24 15.17 21.87
CA PRO A 194 -26.67 15.19 21.54
C PRO A 194 -27.54 14.20 22.37
N PHE A 195 -26.92 13.33 23.18
CA PHE A 195 -27.58 12.43 24.13
C PHE A 195 -27.38 12.80 25.60
N SER A 196 -26.79 13.97 25.90
CA SER A 196 -26.59 14.44 27.29
C SER A 196 -27.90 14.44 28.10
N ASP A 197 -29.03 14.60 27.43
CA ASP A 197 -30.34 14.76 28.06
C ASP A 197 -31.05 13.42 28.35
N VAL A 198 -30.50 12.30 27.85
CA VAL A 198 -31.16 10.97 27.88
C VAL A 198 -30.60 10.06 28.99
N LEU A 199 -29.46 10.42 29.59
CA LEU A 199 -28.75 9.58 30.57
C LEU A 199 -28.60 10.24 31.96
N ASP A 200 -29.47 11.20 32.29
CA ASP A 200 -29.37 11.96 33.54
C ASP A 200 -30.25 11.41 34.68
N ASP A 201 -30.64 10.13 34.63
CA ASP A 201 -31.24 9.44 35.77
C ASP A 201 -30.42 8.19 36.15
N ASP A 202 -29.79 8.30 37.32
CA ASP A 202 -29.23 7.23 38.15
C ASP A 202 -27.94 6.56 37.67
N LEU A 203 -26.80 6.97 38.26
CA LEU A 203 -25.91 6.11 39.07
C LEU A 203 -24.66 6.89 39.53
N GLU A 204 -24.68 7.40 40.77
CA GLU A 204 -23.48 7.87 41.47
C GLU A 204 -22.60 6.65 41.84
N GLY A 205 -21.39 6.59 41.27
CA GLY A 205 -20.27 5.86 41.88
C GLY A 205 -19.79 4.58 41.19
N GLU A 206 -19.39 4.66 39.92
CA GLU A 206 -18.31 3.83 39.36
C GLU A 206 -17.43 4.70 38.46
N GLU A 207 -16.13 4.39 38.39
CA GLU A 207 -15.17 5.05 37.48
C GLU A 207 -15.76 5.16 36.06
N PRO A 208 -15.53 6.26 35.33
CA PRO A 208 -16.14 6.47 34.04
C PRO A 208 -15.70 5.33 33.14
N ARG A 209 -16.63 4.44 32.78
CA ARG A 209 -16.44 3.53 31.66
C ARG A 209 -16.01 4.41 30.49
N GLY A 210 -14.81 4.16 29.97
CA GLY A 210 -14.29 4.86 28.81
C GLY A 210 -15.17 4.55 27.60
N ASN A 211 -16.26 5.30 27.43
CA ASN A 211 -17.14 5.19 26.28
C ASN A 211 -16.45 5.89 25.10
N GLN A 212 -15.67 5.13 24.34
CA GLN A 212 -15.30 5.49 22.97
C GLN A 212 -16.51 5.45 22.01
N ASP A 213 -17.66 4.93 22.47
CA ASP A 213 -18.85 4.69 21.67
C ASP A 213 -19.85 5.86 21.65
N THR A 214 -19.58 6.97 22.36
CA THR A 214 -20.48 8.14 22.45
C THR A 214 -20.02 9.36 21.65
N TYR A 215 -18.87 9.28 20.96
CA TYR A 215 -18.30 10.42 20.23
C TYR A 215 -17.84 10.04 18.83
N TRP A 216 -18.01 10.94 17.87
CA TRP A 216 -17.39 10.80 16.56
C TRP A 216 -15.87 10.96 16.64
N SER A 217 -15.14 9.91 16.27
CA SER A 217 -13.70 9.95 16.06
C SER A 217 -13.34 10.75 14.80
N ASP A 218 -12.06 11.10 14.64
CA ASP A 218 -11.55 11.72 13.40
C ASP A 218 -11.79 10.85 12.16
N LYS A 219 -11.84 9.52 12.35
CA LYS A 219 -12.17 8.56 11.30
C LYS A 219 -13.65 8.62 10.92
N ASP A 220 -14.55 8.72 11.89
CA ASP A 220 -16.00 8.87 11.66
C ASP A 220 -16.30 10.19 10.91
N ARG A 221 -15.65 11.29 11.33
CA ARG A 221 -15.80 12.61 10.67
C ARG A 221 -15.38 12.60 9.21
N ARG A 222 -14.35 11.80 8.84
CA ARG A 222 -13.93 11.62 7.44
C ARG A 222 -14.96 10.86 6.60
N VAL A 223 -15.79 10.01 7.21
CA VAL A 223 -16.84 9.24 6.52
C VAL A 223 -18.15 10.02 6.40
N ILE A 224 -18.49 10.85 7.40
CA ILE A 224 -19.72 11.66 7.39
C ILE A 224 -19.75 12.65 6.22
N GLY A 225 -18.63 13.31 5.91
CA GLY A 225 -18.56 14.29 4.81
C GLY A 225 -18.96 13.74 3.43
N PRO A 226 -18.34 12.63 2.96
CA PRO A 226 -18.74 11.94 1.74
C PRO A 226 -20.21 11.44 1.76
N SER A 227 -20.69 10.91 2.88
CA SER A 227 -22.08 10.43 3.03
C SER A 227 -23.09 11.57 2.93
N GLN A 228 -22.83 12.71 3.57
CA GLN A 228 -23.60 13.95 3.37
C GLN A 228 -23.54 14.43 1.92
N GLY A 229 -22.40 14.26 1.25
CA GLY A 229 -22.26 14.53 -0.19
C GLY A 229 -23.24 13.72 -1.05
N LEU A 230 -23.42 12.43 -0.73
CA LEU A 230 -24.39 11.56 -1.40
C LEU A 230 -25.85 11.96 -1.10
N MET A 231 -26.16 12.34 0.14
CA MET A 231 -27.49 12.86 0.51
C MET A 231 -27.80 14.16 -0.24
N LYS A 232 -26.83 15.10 -0.30
CA LYS A 232 -26.92 16.36 -1.05
C LYS A 232 -27.10 16.11 -2.55
N ALA A 233 -26.41 15.11 -3.11
CA ALA A 233 -26.58 14.69 -4.50
C ALA A 233 -27.98 14.14 -4.78
N SER A 234 -28.55 13.39 -3.83
CA SER A 234 -29.93 12.88 -3.92
C SER A 234 -30.95 14.02 -3.93
N SER A 235 -30.80 15.01 -3.04
CA SER A 235 -31.62 16.23 -3.04
C SER A 235 -31.50 17.00 -4.35
N ALA A 236 -30.28 17.18 -4.87
CA ALA A 236 -30.04 17.88 -6.13
C ALA A 236 -30.66 17.15 -7.34
N CYS A 237 -30.60 15.82 -7.35
CA CYS A 237 -31.23 14.99 -8.37
C CYS A 237 -32.76 15.18 -8.39
N LEU A 238 -33.41 15.11 -7.22
CA LEU A 238 -34.84 15.33 -7.10
C LEU A 238 -35.24 16.77 -7.49
N ARG A 239 -34.48 17.80 -7.10
CA ARG A 239 -34.75 19.19 -7.53
C ARG A 239 -34.70 19.34 -9.05
N LYS A 240 -33.72 18.70 -9.70
CA LYS A 240 -33.62 18.69 -11.18
C LYS A 240 -34.80 17.96 -11.81
N LEU A 241 -35.20 16.80 -11.26
CA LEU A 241 -36.37 16.05 -11.69
C LEU A 241 -37.66 16.88 -11.57
N THR A 242 -37.87 17.54 -10.42
CA THR A 242 -39.00 18.44 -10.18
C THR A 242 -39.06 19.57 -11.21
N SER A 243 -37.92 20.19 -11.51
CA SER A 243 -37.83 21.23 -12.55
C SER A 243 -38.19 20.69 -13.94
N ALA A 244 -37.68 19.50 -14.28
CA ALA A 244 -37.94 18.85 -15.56
C ALA A 244 -39.41 18.46 -15.75
N ILE A 245 -40.05 17.90 -14.72
CA ILE A 245 -41.48 17.56 -14.74
C ILE A 245 -42.31 18.84 -14.86
N ARG A 246 -41.98 19.89 -14.10
CA ARG A 246 -42.70 21.17 -14.17
C ARG A 246 -42.67 21.75 -15.58
N ALA A 247 -41.51 21.75 -16.23
CA ALA A 247 -41.32 22.30 -17.56
C ALA A 247 -41.92 21.44 -18.68
N ASN A 248 -41.80 20.10 -18.59
CA ASN A 248 -41.96 19.24 -19.78
C ASN A 248 -42.98 18.09 -19.63
N ALA A 249 -43.54 17.83 -18.44
CA ALA A 249 -44.46 16.70 -18.27
C ALA A 249 -45.79 16.92 -19.01
N ASP A 250 -46.13 15.95 -19.86
CA ASP A 250 -47.42 15.83 -20.53
C ASP A 250 -48.33 14.85 -19.78
N VAL A 251 -49.58 15.24 -19.54
CA VAL A 251 -50.60 14.41 -18.90
C VAL A 251 -51.74 14.05 -19.85
N ALA A 252 -51.59 14.24 -21.17
CA ALA A 252 -52.65 13.96 -22.14
C ALA A 252 -52.97 12.47 -22.28
N THR A 253 -51.94 11.61 -22.26
CA THR A 253 -52.10 10.15 -22.47
C THR A 253 -52.07 9.36 -21.17
N SER A 254 -52.77 8.23 -21.12
CA SER A 254 -52.72 7.30 -19.98
C SER A 254 -51.31 6.74 -19.75
N GLN A 255 -50.54 6.54 -20.83
CA GLN A 255 -49.16 6.10 -20.76
C GLN A 255 -48.26 7.14 -20.09
N ASN A 256 -48.40 8.43 -20.39
CA ASN A 256 -47.59 9.48 -19.77
C ASN A 256 -47.95 9.64 -18.29
N ARG A 257 -49.23 9.51 -17.92
CA ARG A 257 -49.66 9.54 -16.51
C ARG A 257 -49.10 8.36 -15.70
N SER A 258 -49.11 7.15 -16.27
CA SER A 258 -48.48 5.97 -15.65
C SER A 258 -46.96 6.14 -15.46
N GLN A 259 -46.28 6.81 -16.39
CA GLN A 259 -44.84 7.05 -16.25
C GLN A 259 -44.51 8.05 -15.13
N LEU A 260 -45.37 9.04 -14.93
CA LEU A 260 -45.24 9.96 -13.79
C LEU A 260 -45.50 9.24 -12.46
N ASP A 261 -46.41 8.26 -12.45
CA ASP A 261 -46.65 7.41 -11.28
C ASP A 261 -45.43 6.54 -10.95
N ASP A 262 -44.81 5.89 -11.94
CA ASP A 262 -43.58 5.11 -11.75
C ASP A 262 -42.44 5.97 -11.14
N LEU A 263 -42.33 7.23 -11.60
CA LEU A 263 -41.36 8.18 -11.05
C LEU A 263 -41.65 8.56 -9.60
N ALA A 264 -42.92 8.79 -9.27
CA ALA A 264 -43.34 9.11 -7.91
C ALA A 264 -43.09 7.94 -6.94
N ASP A 265 -43.28 6.70 -7.37
CA ASP A 265 -43.10 5.54 -6.49
C ASP A 265 -41.61 5.21 -6.28
N ILE A 266 -40.77 5.26 -7.30
CA ILE A 266 -39.33 5.00 -7.14
C ILE A 266 -38.64 6.10 -6.31
N THR A 267 -39.08 7.35 -6.44
CA THR A 267 -38.50 8.45 -5.66
C THR A 267 -38.88 8.42 -4.18
N LYS A 268 -39.96 7.70 -3.81
CA LYS A 268 -40.32 7.45 -2.41
C LYS A 268 -39.40 6.47 -1.70
N GLU A 269 -38.67 5.63 -2.44
CA GLU A 269 -37.67 4.73 -1.84
C GLU A 269 -36.42 5.48 -1.36
N LEU A 270 -36.23 6.74 -1.78
CA LEU A 270 -35.06 7.54 -1.40
C LEU A 270 -35.11 8.00 0.05
N SER A 271 -36.28 8.33 0.60
CA SER A 271 -36.40 8.77 2.00
C SER A 271 -35.96 7.69 2.98
N PRO A 272 -36.48 6.44 2.93
CA PRO A 272 -35.99 5.38 3.82
C PRO A 272 -34.49 5.14 3.70
N GLY A 273 -33.93 5.13 2.48
CA GLY A 273 -32.49 4.93 2.30
C GLY A 273 -31.62 6.10 2.79
N ILE A 274 -32.18 7.31 2.91
CA ILE A 274 -31.51 8.47 3.49
C ILE A 274 -31.59 8.42 5.01
N ASP A 275 -32.75 8.06 5.56
CA ASP A 275 -32.96 7.90 7.00
C ASP A 275 -32.07 6.77 7.56
N ASP A 276 -32.02 5.61 6.90
CA ASP A 276 -31.17 4.49 7.31
C ASP A 276 -29.68 4.86 7.27
N LEU A 277 -29.26 5.61 6.25
CA LEU A 277 -27.89 6.11 6.15
C LEU A 277 -27.60 7.14 7.25
N ALA A 278 -28.53 8.05 7.55
CA ALA A 278 -28.38 9.04 8.61
C ALA A 278 -28.23 8.37 9.98
N LEU A 279 -29.04 7.36 10.28
CA LEU A 279 -28.97 6.58 11.52
C LEU A 279 -27.62 5.86 11.67
N CYS A 280 -27.09 5.28 10.60
CA CYS A 280 -25.79 4.59 10.63
C CYS A 280 -24.61 5.54 10.82
N LEU A 281 -24.81 6.86 10.66
CA LEU A 281 -23.76 7.85 10.85
C LEU A 281 -23.60 8.29 12.30
N TYR A 282 -24.51 7.94 13.22
CA TYR A 282 -24.36 8.21 14.65
C TYR A 282 -23.42 7.21 15.34
N PRO A 283 -22.69 7.61 16.39
CA PRO A 283 -21.79 6.72 17.10
C PRO A 283 -22.56 5.72 17.99
N PRO A 284 -22.06 4.47 18.17
CA PRO A 284 -20.87 3.92 17.52
C PRO A 284 -21.13 3.55 16.05
N MET A 285 -20.27 4.05 15.14
CA MET A 285 -20.44 3.88 13.70
C MET A 285 -19.92 2.52 13.23
N ASP A 286 -20.80 1.69 12.66
CA ASP A 286 -20.40 0.48 11.94
C ASP A 286 -20.16 0.79 10.46
N TYR A 287 -18.88 0.82 10.07
CA TYR A 287 -18.47 1.12 8.69
C TYR A 287 -19.03 0.13 7.66
N SER A 288 -19.31 -1.12 8.06
CA SER A 288 -19.89 -2.13 7.15
C SER A 288 -21.33 -1.77 6.82
N SER A 289 -22.10 -1.40 7.84
CA SER A 289 -23.47 -0.91 7.69
C SER A 289 -23.48 0.40 6.88
N VAL A 290 -22.57 1.34 7.12
CA VAL A 290 -22.47 2.57 6.32
C VAL A 290 -22.20 2.25 4.84
N GLU A 291 -21.27 1.34 4.54
CA GLU A 291 -20.96 0.94 3.15
C GLU A 291 -22.14 0.28 2.43
N GLU A 292 -22.92 -0.55 3.14
CA GLU A 292 -24.12 -1.19 2.61
C GLU A 292 -25.19 -0.15 2.24
N HIS A 293 -25.51 0.77 3.17
CA HIS A 293 -26.53 1.79 2.95
C HIS A 293 -26.11 2.82 1.89
N VAL A 294 -24.82 3.22 1.87
CA VAL A 294 -24.25 4.07 0.80
C VAL A 294 -24.40 3.39 -0.56
N SER A 295 -24.08 2.08 -0.65
CA SER A 295 -24.17 1.33 -1.90
C SER A 295 -25.62 1.18 -2.37
N SER A 296 -26.54 0.90 -1.46
CA SER A 296 -27.98 0.81 -1.72
C SER A 296 -28.54 2.14 -2.22
N LEU A 297 -28.26 3.24 -1.52
CA LEU A 297 -28.70 4.58 -1.89
C LEU A 297 -28.10 5.02 -3.23
N ALA A 298 -26.82 4.75 -3.48
CA ALA A 298 -26.19 5.04 -4.77
C ALA A 298 -26.79 4.24 -5.92
N ALA A 299 -27.15 2.96 -5.70
CA ALA A 299 -27.83 2.14 -6.69
C ALA A 299 -29.24 2.67 -7.00
N LEU A 300 -29.98 3.10 -5.97
CA LEU A 300 -31.30 3.69 -6.12
C LEU A 300 -31.24 5.03 -6.88
N LEU A 301 -30.27 5.89 -6.55
CA LEU A 301 -30.05 7.15 -7.24
C LEU A 301 -29.68 6.93 -8.73
N LYS A 302 -28.89 5.89 -9.02
CA LYS A 302 -28.60 5.46 -10.41
C LYS A 302 -29.86 5.00 -11.13
N LYS A 303 -30.76 4.25 -10.49
CA LYS A 303 -32.06 3.85 -11.09
C LYS A 303 -32.91 5.08 -11.43
N VAL A 304 -33.03 6.04 -10.50
CA VAL A 304 -33.75 7.31 -10.74
C VAL A 304 -33.15 8.06 -11.92
N LEU A 305 -31.82 8.23 -11.96
CA LEU A 305 -31.11 8.89 -13.05
C LEU A 305 -31.27 8.16 -14.40
N GLN A 306 -31.28 6.83 -14.39
CA GLN A 306 -31.47 6.02 -15.58
C GLN A 306 -32.87 6.20 -16.16
N ILE A 307 -33.91 6.27 -15.32
CA ILE A 307 -35.28 6.52 -15.77
C ILE A 307 -35.40 7.93 -16.34
N ILE A 308 -34.78 8.92 -15.71
CA ILE A 308 -34.70 10.30 -16.22
C ILE A 308 -34.04 10.32 -17.62
N ARG A 309 -32.90 9.62 -17.78
CA ARG A 309 -32.14 9.56 -19.03
C ARG A 309 -32.83 8.79 -20.16
N ILE A 310 -33.47 7.67 -19.86
CA ILE A 310 -34.19 6.86 -20.86
C ILE A 310 -35.40 7.62 -21.40
N ARG A 311 -36.03 8.47 -20.57
CA ARG A 311 -37.31 9.10 -20.93
C ARG A 311 -37.22 10.55 -21.39
N SER A 312 -36.12 11.27 -21.11
CA SER A 312 -35.81 12.50 -21.85
C SER A 312 -35.68 12.24 -23.35
N ALA A 313 -35.21 11.05 -23.75
CA ALA A 313 -35.08 10.62 -25.14
C ALA A 313 -36.40 10.23 -25.84
N LEU A 314 -37.53 10.13 -25.11
CA LEU A 314 -38.83 9.68 -25.65
C LEU A 314 -39.86 10.81 -25.80
N MET A 315 -39.64 12.01 -25.23
CA MET A 315 -40.56 13.16 -25.30
C MET A 315 -40.26 14.13 -26.45
N GLU A 316 -39.50 13.68 -27.45
CA GLU A 316 -38.80 14.52 -28.42
C GLU A 316 -39.42 14.46 -29.82
N GLN A 317 -40.76 14.43 -29.93
CA GLN A 317 -41.45 14.30 -31.22
C GLN A 317 -42.07 15.59 -31.80
N ASN A 318 -41.82 16.78 -31.24
CA ASN A 318 -42.17 18.04 -31.92
C ASN A 318 -40.98 19.00 -32.01
N ARG A 319 -40.51 19.16 -33.26
CA ARG A 319 -39.49 20.10 -33.76
C ARG A 319 -39.61 21.46 -33.05
N VAL A 320 -38.57 22.05 -32.45
CA VAL A 320 -37.30 22.56 -33.01
C VAL A 320 -36.36 22.73 -31.80
N VAL A 321 -35.05 22.54 -31.99
CA VAL A 321 -33.95 22.56 -30.99
C VAL A 321 -33.62 21.20 -30.39
N LEU A 322 -32.98 20.31 -31.17
CA LEU A 322 -32.16 19.24 -30.61
C LEU A 322 -31.08 18.76 -31.58
N TRP A 323 -29.86 19.25 -31.37
CA TRP A 323 -28.66 18.44 -31.47
C TRP A 323 -28.26 18.15 -30.02
N THR A 324 -27.88 16.91 -29.67
CA THR A 324 -27.46 16.35 -28.34
C THR A 324 -28.63 15.82 -27.48
N PHE A 325 -28.76 14.52 -27.16
CA PHE A 325 -27.86 13.68 -26.35
C PHE A 325 -27.85 12.20 -26.83
N VAL A 326 -27.03 11.92 -27.82
CA VAL A 326 -26.45 10.58 -27.97
C VAL A 326 -25.07 10.68 -27.33
N ALA A 327 -24.79 9.86 -26.31
CA ALA A 327 -23.46 9.80 -25.68
C ALA A 327 -22.38 9.75 -26.77
N VAL A 328 -21.54 10.77 -26.80
CA VAL A 328 -20.57 11.02 -27.87
C VAL A 328 -19.54 9.89 -27.90
N PHE A 329 -19.22 9.35 -26.72
CA PHE A 329 -18.35 8.19 -26.56
C PHE A 329 -19.12 6.88 -26.70
N GLN A 330 -18.56 5.96 -27.49
CA GLN A 330 -19.08 4.61 -27.71
C GLN A 330 -18.32 3.56 -26.90
N GLY A 331 -17.01 3.74 -26.71
CA GLY A 331 -16.18 2.81 -25.94
C GLY A 331 -14.69 3.13 -26.05
N VAL A 332 -13.90 2.47 -25.20
CA VAL A 332 -12.44 2.61 -25.13
C VAL A 332 -11.81 1.22 -25.15
N GLU A 333 -10.73 1.07 -25.90
CA GLU A 333 -9.92 -0.14 -26.01
C GLU A 333 -8.47 0.19 -25.64
N LEU A 334 -7.98 -0.40 -24.55
CA LEU A 334 -6.71 -0.04 -23.92
C LEU A 334 -5.48 -0.72 -24.53
N HIS A 335 -5.66 -1.75 -25.36
CA HIS A 335 -4.56 -2.52 -25.96
C HIS A 335 -3.53 -3.02 -24.93
N THR A 336 -3.99 -3.40 -23.73
CA THR A 336 -3.14 -3.67 -22.56
C THR A 336 -2.00 -4.66 -22.85
N GLU A 337 -2.30 -5.80 -23.45
CA GLU A 337 -1.28 -6.83 -23.74
C GLU A 337 -0.18 -6.29 -24.67
N THR A 338 -0.57 -5.59 -25.74
CA THR A 338 0.37 -4.99 -26.70
C THR A 338 1.20 -3.88 -26.05
N ASN A 339 0.55 -2.93 -25.39
CA ASN A 339 1.23 -1.83 -24.70
C ASN A 339 2.20 -2.37 -23.65
N ASN A 340 1.76 -3.29 -22.78
CA ASN A 340 2.63 -3.83 -21.74
C ASN A 340 3.80 -4.64 -22.32
N THR A 341 3.62 -5.31 -23.46
CA THR A 341 4.74 -5.97 -24.16
C THR A 341 5.76 -4.96 -24.66
N GLU A 342 5.30 -3.87 -25.30
CA GLU A 342 6.18 -2.80 -25.81
C GLU A 342 6.86 -2.01 -24.68
N HIS A 343 6.22 -1.90 -23.52
CA HIS A 343 6.75 -1.23 -22.34
C HIS A 343 7.56 -2.15 -21.41
N HIS A 344 7.77 -3.42 -21.76
CA HIS A 344 8.48 -4.39 -20.92
C HIS A 344 7.86 -4.54 -19.51
N THR A 345 6.53 -4.64 -19.46
CA THR A 345 5.70 -4.80 -18.25
C THR A 345 4.71 -5.96 -18.35
N SER A 346 4.74 -6.75 -19.43
CA SER A 346 3.85 -7.92 -19.63
C SER A 346 4.04 -9.03 -18.60
N GLU A 347 5.23 -9.14 -18.00
CA GLU A 347 5.48 -10.09 -16.91
C GLU A 347 4.77 -9.68 -15.61
N ILE A 348 4.50 -8.38 -15.43
CA ILE A 348 3.77 -7.84 -14.27
C ILE A 348 2.27 -8.12 -14.43
N SER A 349 1.71 -7.73 -15.58
CA SER A 349 0.29 -7.90 -15.87
C SER A 349 0.02 -7.89 -17.36
N VAL A 350 -1.01 -8.63 -17.78
CA VAL A 350 -1.57 -8.58 -19.14
C VAL A 350 -2.99 -7.98 -19.15
N THR A 351 -3.55 -7.73 -17.97
CA THR A 351 -4.94 -7.22 -17.80
C THR A 351 -4.98 -5.78 -17.35
N GLU A 352 -4.00 -5.35 -16.55
CA GLU A 352 -3.87 -3.97 -16.07
C GLU A 352 -2.88 -3.19 -16.94
N LEU A 353 -3.20 -1.95 -17.30
CA LEU A 353 -2.33 -1.12 -18.13
C LEU A 353 -1.18 -0.56 -17.29
N ILE A 354 0.04 -1.00 -17.60
CA ILE A 354 1.25 -0.59 -16.88
C ILE A 354 2.26 -0.13 -17.92
N VAL A 355 2.60 1.16 -17.89
CA VAL A 355 3.47 1.79 -18.88
C VAL A 355 4.68 2.40 -18.20
N ARG A 356 5.70 2.71 -19.00
CA ARG A 356 6.90 3.41 -18.55
C ARG A 356 6.91 4.83 -19.11
N ARG A 357 7.29 5.79 -18.28
CA ARG A 357 7.32 7.21 -18.65
C ARG A 357 8.24 7.49 -19.85
N GLY A 358 8.03 8.57 -20.58
CA GLY A 358 8.82 8.92 -21.77
C GLY A 358 8.56 8.08 -23.02
N GLN A 359 7.76 7.02 -22.95
CA GLN A 359 7.43 6.14 -24.08
C GLN A 359 5.94 6.21 -24.44
N PRO A 360 5.57 6.27 -25.74
CA PRO A 360 4.18 6.30 -26.17
C PRO A 360 3.47 4.96 -25.97
N PHE A 361 2.17 5.01 -25.63
CA PHE A 361 1.26 3.86 -25.65
C PHE A 361 -0.01 4.19 -26.43
N THR A 362 -0.72 3.16 -26.89
CA THR A 362 -1.91 3.32 -27.76
C THR A 362 -3.21 3.04 -27.01
N VAL A 363 -4.18 3.94 -27.14
CA VAL A 363 -5.57 3.74 -26.68
C VAL A 363 -6.53 4.02 -27.82
N THR A 364 -7.47 3.14 -28.12
CA THR A 364 -8.48 3.40 -29.16
C THR A 364 -9.77 3.93 -28.55
N LEU A 365 -10.08 5.18 -28.86
CA LEU A 365 -11.32 5.86 -28.50
C LEU A 365 -12.34 5.71 -29.64
N ARG A 366 -13.53 5.21 -29.34
CA ARG A 366 -14.63 5.09 -30.30
C ARG A 366 -15.68 6.14 -29.99
N LEU A 367 -15.98 6.97 -30.98
CA LEU A 367 -17.01 8.00 -30.95
C LEU A 367 -18.18 7.58 -31.84
N ARG A 368 -19.40 7.97 -31.47
CA ARG A 368 -20.59 7.69 -32.28
C ARG A 368 -20.73 8.62 -33.49
N GLN A 369 -19.96 9.69 -33.51
CA GLN A 369 -19.99 10.70 -34.56
C GLN A 369 -18.58 10.96 -35.10
N PRO A 370 -18.46 11.50 -36.33
CA PRO A 370 -17.18 11.91 -36.86
C PRO A 370 -16.46 12.91 -35.94
N PHE A 371 -15.17 12.69 -35.73
CA PHE A 371 -14.29 13.60 -35.02
C PHE A 371 -13.86 14.73 -35.95
N ASN A 372 -14.12 15.96 -35.52
CA ASN A 372 -13.64 17.17 -36.19
C ASN A 372 -12.94 18.06 -35.16
N PRO A 373 -11.60 18.08 -35.12
CA PRO A 373 -10.84 18.80 -34.10
C PRO A 373 -10.98 20.32 -34.19
N ASP A 374 -11.27 20.86 -35.38
CA ASP A 374 -11.42 22.31 -35.59
C ASP A 374 -12.73 22.85 -35.01
N ARG A 375 -13.75 22.00 -34.86
CA ARG A 375 -15.04 22.37 -34.30
C ARG A 375 -15.17 22.01 -32.83
N HIS A 376 -14.70 20.82 -32.47
CA HIS A 376 -14.84 20.25 -31.14
C HIS A 376 -13.53 19.59 -30.76
N PRO A 377 -12.69 20.22 -29.91
CA PRO A 377 -11.44 19.62 -29.49
C PRO A 377 -11.69 18.35 -28.67
N LEU A 378 -10.70 17.47 -28.67
CA LEU A 378 -10.60 16.36 -27.72
C LEU A 378 -9.54 16.74 -26.69
N THR A 379 -9.92 16.89 -25.43
CA THR A 379 -9.00 17.19 -24.33
C THR A 379 -8.89 15.97 -23.42
N VAL A 380 -7.69 15.63 -23.00
CA VAL A 380 -7.40 14.56 -22.05
C VAL A 380 -6.75 15.20 -20.83
N MET A 381 -7.16 14.73 -19.65
CA MET A 381 -6.59 15.12 -18.37
C MET A 381 -5.96 13.89 -17.72
N ALA A 382 -4.67 13.97 -17.42
CA ALA A 382 -3.97 13.00 -16.58
C ALA A 382 -3.88 13.51 -15.15
N MET A 383 -4.17 12.65 -14.18
CA MET A 383 -4.10 12.97 -12.74
C MET A 383 -3.44 11.84 -11.96
N ALA A 384 -2.53 12.18 -11.05
CA ALA A 384 -1.90 11.28 -10.09
C ALA A 384 -1.98 11.84 -8.67
N GLY A 385 -2.11 10.94 -7.70
CA GLY A 385 -2.22 11.28 -6.27
C GLY A 385 -3.56 11.90 -5.87
N PRO A 386 -3.74 12.17 -4.57
CA PRO A 386 -5.01 12.68 -4.02
C PRO A 386 -5.24 14.18 -4.30
N GLU A 387 -4.17 14.94 -4.51
CA GLU A 387 -4.21 16.39 -4.78
C GLU A 387 -3.46 16.75 -6.08
N PRO A 388 -4.00 16.41 -7.26
CA PRO A 388 -3.31 16.61 -8.54
C PRO A 388 -3.22 18.09 -8.93
N ARG A 389 -2.03 18.58 -9.33
CA ARG A 389 -1.78 19.96 -9.77
C ARG A 389 -0.80 20.03 -10.95
N GLU A 390 -1.00 20.99 -11.86
CA GLU A 390 -0.17 21.11 -13.08
C GLU A 390 1.28 21.54 -12.76
N ASP A 391 1.46 22.48 -11.83
CA ASP A 391 2.76 22.97 -11.35
C ASP A 391 3.54 21.91 -10.56
N PHE A 392 2.85 20.92 -9.99
CA PHE A 392 3.45 19.77 -9.32
C PHE A 392 3.75 18.62 -10.30
N GLY A 393 3.29 18.72 -11.56
CA GLY A 393 3.46 17.66 -12.57
C GLY A 393 2.59 16.42 -12.32
N THR A 394 1.70 16.49 -11.32
CA THR A 394 0.75 15.44 -10.97
C THR A 394 -0.59 15.61 -11.70
N MET A 395 -0.76 16.70 -12.45
CA MET A 395 -1.87 16.91 -13.38
C MET A 395 -1.36 17.41 -14.74
N SER A 396 -2.00 17.01 -15.84
CA SER A 396 -1.65 17.50 -17.18
C SER A 396 -2.88 17.54 -18.10
N TYR A 397 -3.13 18.67 -18.77
CA TYR A 397 -4.14 18.80 -19.82
C TYR A 397 -3.49 18.82 -21.21
N PHE A 398 -3.92 17.92 -22.08
CA PHE A 398 -3.34 17.74 -23.42
C PHE A 398 -4.42 17.23 -24.38
N GLY A 399 -4.31 17.47 -25.68
CA GLY A 399 -5.45 17.24 -26.56
C GLY A 399 -5.17 17.37 -28.05
N ILE A 400 -6.24 17.28 -28.84
CA ILE A 400 -6.23 17.52 -30.28
C ILE A 400 -7.27 18.62 -30.59
N PRO A 401 -6.86 19.77 -31.16
CA PRO A 401 -5.48 20.14 -31.48
C PRO A 401 -4.60 20.29 -30.21
N PRO A 402 -3.26 20.27 -30.35
CA PRO A 402 -2.35 20.36 -29.21
C PRO A 402 -2.61 21.62 -28.36
N SER A 403 -2.98 21.41 -27.10
CA SER A 403 -3.11 22.46 -26.09
C SER A 403 -1.85 22.49 -25.24
N VAL A 404 -0.93 23.41 -25.50
CA VAL A 404 0.27 23.59 -24.66
C VAL A 404 -0.05 24.61 -23.56
N ARG A 405 0.03 24.18 -22.30
CA ARG A 405 -0.05 25.08 -21.13
C ARG A 405 1.36 25.35 -20.60
N PRO A 406 1.87 26.59 -20.64
CA PRO A 406 3.26 26.90 -20.32
C PRO A 406 3.70 26.60 -18.88
N SER A 407 2.77 26.42 -17.94
CA SER A 407 3.03 26.30 -16.51
C SER A 407 3.09 24.87 -15.97
N ALA A 408 2.86 23.85 -16.81
CA ALA A 408 2.83 22.46 -16.36
C ALA A 408 4.26 21.89 -16.21
N LYS A 409 4.60 21.39 -15.02
CA LYS A 409 5.91 20.76 -14.73
C LYS A 409 6.14 19.49 -15.55
N ALA A 410 5.09 18.69 -15.79
CA ALA A 410 5.13 17.47 -16.59
C ALA A 410 4.03 17.51 -17.67
N SER A 411 4.42 17.72 -18.92
CA SER A 411 3.48 17.88 -20.05
C SER A 411 3.32 16.60 -20.86
N TRP A 412 2.15 15.98 -20.75
CA TRP A 412 1.77 14.81 -21.55
C TRP A 412 1.44 15.20 -23.00
N LYS A 413 1.60 14.26 -23.93
CA LYS A 413 1.32 14.48 -25.36
C LYS A 413 0.27 13.50 -25.87
N LEU A 414 -0.55 13.96 -26.80
CA LEU A 414 -1.55 13.16 -27.51
C LEU A 414 -1.43 13.41 -29.01
N GLU A 415 -1.35 12.32 -29.78
CA GLU A 415 -1.31 12.33 -31.24
C GLU A 415 -2.34 11.35 -31.82
N LEU A 416 -2.84 11.65 -33.02
CA LEU A 416 -3.66 10.69 -33.77
C LEU A 416 -2.74 9.70 -34.50
N HIS A 417 -2.99 8.41 -34.31
CA HIS A 417 -2.31 7.39 -35.10
C HIS A 417 -2.68 7.53 -36.59
N LYS A 418 -1.78 7.16 -37.50
CA LYS A 418 -1.98 7.27 -38.96
C LYS A 418 -3.21 6.50 -39.46
N ASN A 419 -3.57 5.41 -38.78
CA ASN A 419 -4.75 4.59 -39.09
C ASN A 419 -6.05 5.14 -38.47
N SER A 420 -6.02 6.32 -37.86
CA SER A 420 -7.22 6.97 -37.36
C SER A 420 -8.21 7.21 -38.49
N ALA A 421 -9.48 6.95 -38.21
CA ALA A 421 -10.58 7.24 -39.12
C ALA A 421 -11.51 8.28 -38.46
N PRO A 422 -11.13 9.57 -38.43
CA PRO A 422 -11.96 10.62 -37.83
C PRO A 422 -13.38 10.64 -38.40
N HIS A 423 -13.54 10.34 -39.70
CA HIS A 423 -14.83 10.28 -40.36
C HIS A 423 -15.75 9.14 -39.89
N THR A 424 -15.21 8.06 -39.32
CA THR A 424 -16.00 6.96 -38.74
C THR A 424 -16.09 7.03 -37.22
N GLY A 425 -15.43 8.00 -36.58
CA GLY A 425 -15.37 8.14 -35.12
C GLY A 425 -14.42 7.15 -34.43
N VAL A 426 -13.61 6.37 -35.16
CA VAL A 426 -12.63 5.45 -34.55
C VAL A 426 -11.26 6.12 -34.51
N LEU A 427 -10.79 6.42 -33.30
CA LEU A 427 -9.59 7.21 -33.04
C LEU A 427 -8.58 6.40 -32.21
N PRO A 428 -7.64 5.69 -32.83
CA PRO A 428 -6.44 5.22 -32.14
C PRO A 428 -5.57 6.43 -31.76
N LEU A 429 -5.45 6.65 -30.46
CA LEU A 429 -4.74 7.73 -29.80
C LEU A 429 -3.36 7.23 -29.36
N ILE A 430 -2.31 7.98 -29.67
CA ILE A 430 -0.96 7.75 -29.17
C ILE A 430 -0.75 8.73 -28.01
N ILE A 431 -0.62 8.21 -26.79
CA ILE A 431 -0.45 9.01 -25.57
C ILE A 431 0.98 8.83 -25.08
N THR A 432 1.68 9.93 -24.82
CA THR A 432 3.07 9.90 -24.33
C THR A 432 3.18 10.63 -23.00
N PRO A 433 3.41 9.93 -21.86
CA PRO A 433 3.87 10.56 -20.63
C PRO A 433 5.27 11.15 -20.84
N PRO A 434 5.59 12.33 -20.29
CA PRO A 434 6.95 12.87 -20.38
C PRO A 434 7.92 12.03 -19.54
N ALA A 435 9.22 12.08 -19.86
CA ALA A 435 10.25 11.27 -19.19
C ALA A 435 10.52 11.68 -17.72
N ASP A 436 9.99 12.82 -17.29
CA ASP A 436 10.03 13.35 -15.93
C ASP A 436 8.67 13.28 -15.22
N ALA A 437 7.70 12.55 -15.78
CA ALA A 437 6.44 12.29 -15.08
C ALA A 437 6.70 11.58 -13.74
N PRO A 438 5.99 11.97 -12.66
CA PRO A 438 5.96 11.19 -11.44
C PRO A 438 5.57 9.73 -11.69
N ILE A 439 6.21 8.79 -11.01
CA ILE A 439 5.75 7.39 -11.03
C ILE A 439 4.55 7.21 -10.09
N GLY A 440 3.66 6.28 -10.41
CA GLY A 440 2.50 6.00 -9.58
C GLY A 440 1.25 5.63 -10.37
N GLU A 441 0.12 5.60 -9.67
CA GLU A 441 -1.19 5.39 -10.25
C GLU A 441 -1.74 6.67 -10.88
N TYR A 442 -2.25 6.54 -12.10
CA TYR A 442 -2.83 7.63 -12.88
C TYR A 442 -4.28 7.31 -13.29
N ILE A 443 -5.09 8.37 -13.37
CA ILE A 443 -6.41 8.36 -13.99
C ILE A 443 -6.36 9.29 -15.20
N LEU A 444 -6.74 8.77 -16.37
CA LEU A 444 -6.90 9.54 -17.60
C LEU A 444 -8.39 9.74 -17.89
N THR A 445 -8.85 10.98 -18.01
CA THR A 445 -10.20 11.31 -18.46
C THR A 445 -10.15 12.07 -19.78
N ALA A 446 -11.06 11.74 -20.71
CA ALA A 446 -11.18 12.41 -21.99
C ALA A 446 -12.48 13.23 -22.03
N SER A 447 -12.38 14.47 -22.50
CA SER A 447 -13.47 15.44 -22.64
C SER A 447 -13.64 15.79 -24.12
N HIS A 448 -14.87 15.66 -24.62
CA HIS A 448 -15.23 16.01 -25.99
C HIS A 448 -16.71 16.40 -26.08
N ARG A 449 -17.01 17.58 -26.64
CA ARG A 449 -18.37 18.13 -26.79
C ARG A 449 -19.15 18.18 -25.47
N ASP A 450 -18.50 18.70 -24.42
CA ASP A 450 -19.08 18.86 -23.08
C ASP A 450 -19.49 17.54 -22.40
N GLU A 451 -18.95 16.41 -22.88
CA GLU A 451 -19.05 15.10 -22.26
C GLU A 451 -17.67 14.62 -21.83
N ASP A 452 -17.59 14.00 -20.66
CA ASP A 452 -16.37 13.40 -20.12
C ASP A 452 -16.51 11.87 -20.04
N THR A 453 -15.42 11.16 -20.28
CA THR A 453 -15.34 9.70 -20.11
C THR A 453 -14.01 9.28 -19.49
N LEU A 454 -14.03 8.17 -18.76
CA LEU A 454 -12.79 7.54 -18.28
C LEU A 454 -12.07 6.90 -19.48
N LEU A 455 -10.86 7.36 -19.76
CA LEU A 455 -10.04 6.82 -20.83
C LEU A 455 -9.23 5.62 -20.33
N ALA A 456 -8.52 5.75 -19.21
CA ALA A 456 -7.75 4.65 -18.63
C ALA A 456 -7.50 4.85 -17.13
N ARG A 457 -7.30 3.74 -16.43
CA ARG A 457 -6.55 3.68 -15.18
C ARG A 457 -5.25 2.94 -15.49
N LEU A 458 -4.12 3.52 -15.10
CA LEU A 458 -2.82 2.96 -15.43
C LEU A 458 -1.80 3.23 -14.34
N VAL A 459 -0.74 2.44 -14.34
CA VAL A 459 0.45 2.68 -13.54
C VAL A 459 1.57 3.16 -14.45
N VAL A 460 2.23 4.24 -14.06
CA VAL A 460 3.42 4.78 -14.73
C VAL A 460 4.66 4.45 -13.90
N LEU A 461 5.64 3.80 -14.53
CA LEU A 461 6.92 3.41 -13.93
C LEU A 461 8.09 4.18 -14.55
N PHE A 462 9.26 4.12 -13.93
CA PHE A 462 10.50 4.62 -14.54
C PHE A 462 10.85 3.82 -15.80
N ASN A 463 11.59 4.47 -16.71
CA ASN A 463 11.91 3.90 -18.02
C ASN A 463 13.41 3.83 -18.29
N THR A 464 14.01 2.66 -18.01
CA THR A 464 15.42 2.44 -18.33
C THR A 464 15.72 2.31 -19.84
N TRP A 465 14.69 2.22 -20.70
CA TRP A 465 14.82 2.21 -22.16
C TRP A 465 14.72 3.60 -22.79
N CYS A 466 14.29 4.63 -22.06
CA CYS A 466 14.12 6.00 -22.55
C CYS A 466 15.39 6.84 -22.28
N PRO A 467 16.12 7.32 -23.30
CA PRO A 467 17.35 8.11 -23.13
C PRO A 467 17.18 9.39 -22.31
N GLU A 468 16.00 10.00 -22.36
CA GLU A 468 15.67 11.20 -21.60
C GLU A 468 15.42 10.93 -20.11
N ASP A 469 15.13 9.69 -19.72
CA ASP A 469 14.87 9.33 -18.33
C ASP A 469 16.15 9.42 -17.47
N GLY A 470 15.98 9.77 -16.20
CA GLY A 470 17.04 9.77 -15.20
C GLY A 470 17.61 8.38 -14.91
N VAL A 471 16.90 7.30 -15.25
CA VAL A 471 17.37 5.91 -15.04
C VAL A 471 17.75 5.16 -16.32
N PHE A 472 17.97 5.88 -17.42
CA PHE A 472 18.37 5.29 -18.69
C PHE A 472 19.64 4.46 -18.55
N LEU A 473 19.57 3.18 -18.94
CA LEU A 473 20.72 2.29 -19.01
C LEU A 473 20.92 1.85 -20.46
N PRO A 474 22.05 2.21 -21.10
CA PRO A 474 22.22 2.00 -22.53
C PRO A 474 22.42 0.54 -22.93
N ASP A 475 23.01 -0.28 -22.05
CA ASP A 475 23.29 -1.68 -22.34
C ASP A 475 22.06 -2.57 -22.12
N GLU A 476 21.65 -3.29 -23.17
CA GLU A 476 20.46 -4.14 -23.13
C GLU A 476 20.64 -5.34 -22.19
N ALA A 477 21.82 -5.96 -22.13
CA ALA A 477 22.04 -7.11 -21.26
C ALA A 477 21.99 -6.68 -19.77
N GLU A 478 22.52 -5.50 -19.46
CA GLU A 478 22.41 -4.90 -18.13
C GLU A 478 20.95 -4.56 -17.77
N ARG A 479 20.14 -4.05 -18.71
CA ARG A 479 18.68 -3.86 -18.47
C ARG A 479 17.97 -5.15 -18.16
N GLN A 480 18.28 -6.22 -18.90
CA GLN A 480 17.71 -7.55 -18.63
C GLN A 480 18.12 -8.06 -17.24
N GLU A 481 19.37 -7.87 -16.82
CA GLU A 481 19.85 -8.32 -15.50
C GLU A 481 19.30 -7.47 -14.33
N TYR A 482 19.30 -6.15 -14.49
CA TYR A 482 19.10 -5.20 -13.39
C TYR A 482 17.67 -4.68 -13.28
N VAL A 483 16.77 -5.02 -14.22
CA VAL A 483 15.33 -4.73 -14.14
C VAL A 483 14.50 -6.00 -14.33
N MET A 484 14.77 -6.79 -15.37
CA MET A 484 13.88 -7.90 -15.76
C MET A 484 14.15 -9.22 -15.04
N SER A 485 15.39 -9.49 -14.62
CA SER A 485 15.73 -10.74 -13.94
C SER A 485 15.10 -10.80 -12.55
N GLU A 486 14.35 -11.85 -12.25
CA GLU A 486 13.82 -12.13 -10.90
C GLU A 486 14.79 -12.98 -10.07
N GLN A 487 15.85 -13.55 -10.70
CA GLN A 487 16.80 -14.44 -10.05
C GLN A 487 18.09 -13.70 -9.65
N GLY A 488 18.28 -13.57 -8.34
CA GLY A 488 19.44 -12.94 -7.72
C GLY A 488 20.43 -13.92 -7.11
N ILE A 489 21.64 -13.41 -6.86
CA ILE A 489 22.64 -14.03 -6.00
C ILE A 489 23.15 -12.95 -5.06
N ILE A 490 23.10 -13.23 -3.77
CA ILE A 490 23.68 -12.41 -2.70
C ILE A 490 24.90 -13.15 -2.17
N TYR A 491 26.02 -12.45 -2.01
CA TYR A 491 27.24 -13.06 -1.48
C TYR A 491 27.30 -12.86 0.05
N LYS A 492 27.70 -13.90 0.79
CA LYS A 492 27.85 -13.92 2.25
C LYS A 492 29.19 -14.56 2.63
N GLY A 493 29.46 -14.68 3.93
CA GLY A 493 30.60 -15.43 4.48
C GLY A 493 31.67 -14.51 5.04
N SER A 494 32.92 -14.65 4.59
CA SER A 494 34.00 -13.70 4.91
C SER A 494 34.90 -13.53 3.70
N GLY A 495 35.85 -12.58 3.73
CA GLY A 495 36.74 -12.31 2.60
C GLY A 495 37.50 -13.53 2.07
N ASN A 496 37.78 -14.52 2.94
CA ASN A 496 38.43 -15.78 2.57
C ASN A 496 37.45 -16.90 2.19
N TYR A 497 36.18 -16.80 2.59
CA TYR A 497 35.14 -17.80 2.39
C TYR A 497 33.88 -17.16 1.80
N ILE A 498 33.97 -16.77 0.52
CA ILE A 498 32.85 -16.16 -0.20
C ILE A 498 31.86 -17.25 -0.63
N ASN A 499 30.66 -17.23 -0.04
CA ASN A 499 29.57 -18.13 -0.38
C ASN A 499 28.46 -17.38 -1.11
N SER A 500 27.80 -18.06 -2.05
CA SER A 500 26.66 -17.53 -2.80
C SER A 500 25.34 -18.02 -2.21
N LEU A 501 24.44 -17.09 -1.91
CA LEU A 501 23.04 -17.33 -1.56
C LEU A 501 22.17 -16.97 -2.76
N SER A 502 21.42 -17.92 -3.30
CA SER A 502 20.39 -17.58 -4.30
C SER A 502 19.27 -16.79 -3.63
N TRP A 503 18.75 -15.77 -4.31
CA TRP A 503 17.65 -14.94 -3.82
C TRP A 503 16.61 -14.76 -4.92
N ASP A 504 15.34 -14.97 -4.58
CA ASP A 504 14.21 -14.75 -5.49
C ASP A 504 13.62 -13.35 -5.25
N PHE A 505 13.88 -12.41 -6.17
CA PHE A 505 13.35 -11.06 -6.05
C PHE A 505 11.83 -11.04 -6.26
N GLY A 506 11.32 -11.87 -7.17
CA GLY A 506 9.89 -12.03 -7.42
C GLY A 506 9.14 -10.72 -7.70
N GLN A 507 9.80 -9.75 -8.35
CA GLN A 507 9.22 -8.42 -8.54
C GLN A 507 7.97 -8.43 -9.44
N PHE A 508 7.74 -9.50 -10.22
CA PHE A 508 6.58 -9.64 -11.08
C PHE A 508 5.50 -10.56 -10.50
N GLU A 509 5.65 -11.02 -9.26
CA GLU A 509 4.60 -11.78 -8.56
C GLU A 509 3.32 -10.97 -8.34
N ASP A 510 2.22 -11.69 -8.11
CA ASP A 510 0.91 -11.08 -7.89
C ASP A 510 0.96 -10.07 -6.74
N ASP A 511 0.14 -9.02 -6.80
CA ASP A 511 0.09 -7.91 -5.83
C ASP A 511 1.35 -7.02 -5.73
N MET A 512 2.46 -7.33 -6.41
CA MET A 512 3.71 -6.56 -6.27
C MET A 512 3.54 -5.06 -6.60
N VAL A 513 2.76 -4.72 -7.64
CA VAL A 513 2.45 -3.31 -7.96
C VAL A 513 1.75 -2.62 -6.79
N LYS A 514 0.72 -3.27 -6.24
CA LYS A 514 -0.04 -2.77 -5.10
C LYS A 514 0.83 -2.61 -3.86
N ILE A 515 1.67 -3.60 -3.55
CA ILE A 515 2.63 -3.57 -2.44
C ILE A 515 3.57 -2.37 -2.61
N CYS A 516 4.24 -2.23 -3.75
CA CYS A 516 5.19 -1.14 -3.95
C CYS A 516 4.53 0.24 -3.93
N MET A 517 3.33 0.40 -4.49
CA MET A 517 2.59 1.67 -4.35
C MET A 517 2.21 1.95 -2.89
N THR A 518 1.84 0.91 -2.13
CA THR A 518 1.53 1.04 -0.70
C THR A 518 2.77 1.48 0.08
N ILE A 519 3.96 0.95 -0.23
CA ILE A 519 5.23 1.37 0.38
C ILE A 519 5.43 2.88 0.27
N LEU A 520 5.19 3.49 -0.90
CA LEU A 520 5.32 4.94 -1.05
C LEU A 520 4.20 5.68 -0.30
N ASN A 521 2.96 5.18 -0.36
CA ASN A 521 1.79 5.85 0.20
C ASN A 521 1.70 5.78 1.74
N VAL A 522 2.44 4.90 2.41
CA VAL A 522 2.47 4.79 3.88
C VAL A 522 3.78 5.30 4.50
N SER A 523 4.65 5.90 3.68
CA SER A 523 5.84 6.61 4.17
C SER A 523 5.46 7.87 4.94
N ASN A 524 6.26 8.25 5.94
CA ASN A 524 6.05 9.50 6.67
C ASN A 524 6.01 10.70 5.73
N ASN A 525 6.84 10.72 4.66
CA ASN A 525 6.80 11.77 3.64
C ASN A 525 5.41 11.92 2.99
N HIS A 526 4.76 10.81 2.64
CA HIS A 526 3.42 10.84 2.07
C HIS A 526 2.36 11.19 3.10
N LEU A 527 2.46 10.68 4.32
CA LEU A 527 1.51 10.96 5.40
C LEU A 527 1.54 12.44 5.81
N ASP A 528 2.71 13.07 5.78
CA ASP A 528 2.91 14.49 6.11
C ASP A 528 2.40 15.42 4.99
N ASN A 529 2.80 15.16 3.73
CA ASN A 529 2.39 15.98 2.59
C ASN A 529 2.23 15.14 1.30
N PRO A 530 1.04 14.54 1.08
CA PRO A 530 0.78 13.68 -0.07
C PRO A 530 1.02 14.36 -1.43
N ALA A 531 0.71 15.66 -1.54
CA ALA A 531 0.84 16.39 -2.80
C ALA A 531 2.31 16.55 -3.20
N GLU A 532 3.16 16.92 -2.24
CA GLU A 532 4.59 17.12 -2.45
C GLU A 532 5.33 15.80 -2.66
N ASP A 533 5.01 14.77 -1.87
CA ASP A 533 5.57 13.44 -2.06
C ASP A 533 5.27 12.89 -3.47
N VAL A 534 4.01 12.92 -3.91
CA VAL A 534 3.65 12.42 -5.26
C VAL A 534 4.34 13.25 -6.36
N SER A 535 4.52 14.56 -6.18
CA SER A 535 5.30 15.40 -7.10
C SER A 535 6.78 15.04 -7.15
N ALA A 536 7.35 14.66 -6.00
CA ALA A 536 8.75 14.28 -5.84
C ALA A 536 9.07 12.86 -6.36
N ARG A 537 8.06 11.99 -6.50
CA ARG A 537 8.17 10.67 -7.16
C ARG A 537 8.61 10.72 -8.63
N ALA A 538 8.76 11.92 -9.22
CA ALA A 538 9.41 12.11 -10.52
C ALA A 538 10.94 11.87 -10.47
N ASP A 539 11.56 12.00 -9.30
CA ASP A 539 13.01 11.89 -9.14
C ASP A 539 13.39 10.50 -8.59
N PRO A 540 14.20 9.69 -9.31
CA PRO A 540 14.66 8.40 -8.81
C PRO A 540 15.51 8.52 -7.53
N THR A 541 16.18 9.67 -7.31
CA THR A 541 16.95 9.96 -6.10
C THR A 541 16.04 10.01 -4.87
N TYR A 542 14.90 10.71 -5.01
CA TYR A 542 13.88 10.79 -3.98
C TYR A 542 13.24 9.43 -3.71
N VAL A 543 12.78 8.74 -4.75
CA VAL A 543 12.14 7.41 -4.61
C VAL A 543 13.10 6.42 -3.98
N GLY A 544 14.37 6.37 -4.40
CA GLY A 544 15.37 5.49 -3.81
C GLY A 544 15.56 5.74 -2.32
N ARG A 545 15.60 7.01 -1.90
CA ARG A 545 15.75 7.39 -0.49
C ARG A 545 14.53 7.05 0.36
N VAL A 546 13.32 7.33 -0.13
CA VAL A 546 12.06 6.95 0.56
C VAL A 546 11.98 5.42 0.70
N VAL A 547 12.30 4.67 -0.36
CA VAL A 547 12.33 3.20 -0.28
C VAL A 547 13.38 2.73 0.73
N SER A 548 14.58 3.31 0.75
CA SER A 548 15.62 2.95 1.74
C SER A 548 15.12 3.07 3.18
N ALA A 549 14.37 4.12 3.51
CA ALA A 549 13.75 4.29 4.82
C ALA A 549 12.66 3.24 5.06
N MET A 550 11.74 3.09 4.11
CA MET A 550 10.57 2.20 4.22
C MET A 550 10.91 0.72 4.30
N ILE A 551 12.07 0.27 3.84
CA ILE A 551 12.42 -1.14 3.89
C ILE A 551 12.71 -1.60 5.34
N ASN A 552 13.24 -0.72 6.20
CA ASN A 552 13.39 -1.01 7.63
C ASN A 552 12.25 -0.38 8.44
N SER A 553 11.98 -0.89 9.63
CA SER A 553 10.82 -0.49 10.43
C SER A 553 11.15 0.39 11.64
N GLN A 554 12.24 1.17 11.61
CA GLN A 554 12.63 1.96 12.79
C GLN A 554 11.74 3.18 13.01
N ASP A 555 11.49 3.95 11.95
CA ASP A 555 10.83 5.27 12.05
C ASP A 555 9.47 5.32 11.32
N ASP A 556 9.32 4.56 10.24
CA ASP A 556 8.11 4.48 9.42
C ASP A 556 7.27 3.22 9.72
N HIS A 557 6.12 3.08 9.05
CA HIS A 557 5.41 1.81 8.87
C HIS A 557 6.17 0.83 7.96
N GLY A 558 7.47 0.68 8.17
CA GLY A 558 8.38 0.00 7.27
C GLY A 558 8.23 -1.52 7.25
N VAL A 559 8.87 -2.13 6.25
CA VAL A 559 8.59 -3.52 5.85
C VAL A 559 9.18 -4.53 6.82
N VAL A 560 10.46 -4.40 7.18
CA VAL A 560 11.21 -5.46 7.88
C VAL A 560 11.72 -4.97 9.23
N TYR A 561 11.50 -5.77 10.26
CA TYR A 561 12.05 -5.52 11.60
C TYR A 561 13.42 -6.19 11.76
N GLY A 562 14.45 -5.39 11.99
CA GLY A 562 15.84 -5.83 12.11
C GLY A 562 16.14 -6.51 13.44
N LYS A 563 16.85 -7.65 13.39
CA LYS A 563 17.33 -8.32 14.61
C LYS A 563 18.62 -9.11 14.35
N TRP A 564 19.69 -8.70 15.03
CA TRP A 564 21.02 -9.30 14.92
C TRP A 564 21.36 -10.26 16.06
N GLY A 565 20.41 -10.56 16.95
CA GLY A 565 20.70 -11.39 18.11
C GLY A 565 19.54 -11.83 18.98
N GLY A 566 19.84 -12.73 19.90
CA GLY A 566 18.89 -13.31 20.83
C GLY A 566 17.92 -14.28 20.15
N SER A 567 16.75 -14.46 20.75
CA SER A 567 15.72 -15.38 20.24
C SER A 567 14.91 -14.76 19.10
N TYR A 568 14.73 -15.49 18.00
CA TYR A 568 13.84 -15.11 16.88
C TYR A 568 12.38 -15.58 17.08
N VAL A 569 11.97 -15.87 18.32
CA VAL A 569 10.58 -16.19 18.66
C VAL A 569 9.63 -15.04 18.23
N GLY A 570 8.49 -15.40 17.65
CA GLY A 570 7.50 -14.45 17.13
C GLY A 570 7.76 -14.01 15.68
N GLY A 571 8.73 -14.61 14.99
CA GLY A 571 9.04 -14.37 13.58
C GLY A 571 9.85 -15.52 12.97
N ARG A 572 10.50 -15.26 11.83
CA ARG A 572 11.44 -16.18 11.19
C ARG A 572 12.89 -15.72 11.38
N SER A 573 13.82 -16.68 11.42
CA SER A 573 15.25 -16.41 11.37
C SER A 573 15.59 -15.61 10.09
N PRO A 574 16.42 -14.57 10.13
CA PRO A 574 16.81 -13.82 8.93
C PRO A 574 17.44 -14.70 7.84
N SER A 575 18.17 -15.75 8.24
CA SER A 575 18.81 -16.70 7.32
C SER A 575 17.82 -17.68 6.68
N HIS A 576 16.59 -17.80 7.18
CA HIS A 576 15.56 -18.63 6.57
C HIS A 576 15.07 -18.05 5.24
N TRP A 577 14.93 -16.72 5.16
CA TRP A 577 14.41 -16.04 3.98
C TRP A 577 15.21 -16.36 2.72
N SER A 578 14.47 -16.51 1.64
CA SER A 578 14.92 -17.01 0.34
C SER A 578 14.56 -16.08 -0.81
N GLY A 579 13.68 -15.12 -0.55
CA GLY A 579 13.15 -14.20 -1.52
C GLY A 579 12.34 -13.08 -0.89
N SER A 580 12.05 -12.07 -1.68
CA SER A 580 11.43 -10.82 -1.21
C SER A 580 9.91 -10.87 -1.22
N HIS A 581 9.31 -11.54 -2.22
CA HIS A 581 7.86 -11.52 -2.40
C HIS A 581 7.10 -12.03 -1.16
N ALA A 582 7.57 -13.12 -0.54
CA ALA A 582 6.94 -13.65 0.68
C ALA A 582 6.95 -12.65 1.85
N ILE A 583 8.03 -11.88 2.00
CA ILE A 583 8.16 -10.83 3.02
C ILE A 583 7.18 -9.69 2.72
N LEU A 584 7.23 -9.17 1.49
CA LEU A 584 6.42 -8.04 1.04
C LEU A 584 4.92 -8.33 1.08
N LYS A 585 4.51 -9.52 0.62
CA LYS A 585 3.13 -9.97 0.69
C LYS A 585 2.67 -10.18 2.12
N HIS A 586 3.53 -10.72 2.99
CA HIS A 586 3.20 -10.85 4.40
C HIS A 586 2.99 -9.49 5.06
N TRP A 587 3.88 -8.53 4.82
CA TRP A 587 3.77 -7.15 5.31
C TRP A 587 2.42 -6.51 4.92
N LEU A 588 2.04 -6.62 3.64
CA LEU A 588 0.75 -6.11 3.16
C LEU A 588 -0.43 -6.81 3.86
N ASN A 589 -0.38 -8.14 4.01
CA ASN A 589 -1.44 -8.94 4.61
C ASN A 589 -1.63 -8.70 6.11
N ILE A 590 -0.60 -8.23 6.81
CA ILE A 590 -0.67 -7.85 8.23
C ILE A 590 -0.87 -6.34 8.41
N ASN A 591 -1.55 -5.69 7.46
CA ASN A 591 -1.86 -4.26 7.49
C ASN A 591 -0.63 -3.38 7.67
N CYS A 592 0.42 -3.64 6.89
CA CYS A 592 1.68 -2.89 6.90
C CYS A 592 2.43 -2.92 8.25
N HIS A 593 2.20 -3.93 9.09
CA HIS A 593 3.01 -4.13 10.29
C HIS A 593 4.36 -4.77 9.92
N PRO A 594 5.46 -4.45 10.65
CA PRO A 594 6.78 -4.96 10.31
C PRO A 594 6.91 -6.49 10.37
N VAL A 595 7.50 -7.06 9.33
CA VAL A 595 7.79 -8.49 9.21
C VAL A 595 9.04 -8.83 10.00
N LYS A 596 8.91 -9.82 10.90
CA LYS A 596 9.98 -10.28 11.80
C LYS A 596 10.60 -11.58 11.25
N PHE A 597 11.91 -11.68 11.05
CA PHE A 597 13.01 -10.72 11.25
C PHE A 597 13.89 -10.62 10.00
N GLY A 598 14.67 -9.53 9.89
CA GLY A 598 15.65 -9.32 8.82
C GLY A 598 17.03 -8.89 9.32
N GLN A 599 18.00 -9.00 8.42
CA GLN A 599 19.40 -8.57 8.53
C GLN A 599 19.83 -7.98 7.17
N CYS A 600 21.05 -7.42 7.03
CA CYS A 600 21.44 -6.57 5.88
C CYS A 600 21.08 -7.17 4.50
N TRP A 601 21.39 -8.45 4.25
CA TRP A 601 21.06 -9.10 2.97
C TRP A 601 19.56 -9.24 2.71
N VAL A 602 18.74 -9.36 3.76
CA VAL A 602 17.28 -9.42 3.64
C VAL A 602 16.77 -8.05 3.25
N PHE A 603 17.22 -6.98 3.92
CA PHE A 603 16.85 -5.62 3.57
C PHE A 603 17.26 -5.28 2.14
N ALA A 604 18.51 -5.56 1.74
CA ALA A 604 18.99 -5.33 0.39
C ALA A 604 18.21 -6.15 -0.66
N GLY A 605 17.90 -7.42 -0.36
CA GLY A 605 17.10 -8.26 -1.25
C GLY A 605 15.70 -7.69 -1.50
N VAL A 606 15.01 -7.29 -0.42
CA VAL A 606 13.68 -6.67 -0.48
C VAL A 606 13.74 -5.34 -1.24
N MET A 607 14.68 -4.46 -0.89
CA MET A 607 14.86 -3.17 -1.57
C MET A 607 15.10 -3.35 -3.06
N CYS A 608 15.99 -4.26 -3.45
CA CYS A 608 16.29 -4.51 -4.86
C CYS A 608 15.03 -4.90 -5.65
N SER A 609 14.13 -5.66 -5.03
CA SER A 609 12.86 -6.10 -5.67
C SER A 609 11.92 -4.93 -5.91
N VAL A 610 11.78 -4.04 -4.93
CA VAL A 610 10.96 -2.82 -5.02
C VAL A 610 11.52 -1.86 -6.08
N MET A 611 12.84 -1.63 -6.06
CA MET A 611 13.52 -0.75 -7.02
C MET A 611 13.39 -1.27 -8.47
N ARG A 612 13.58 -2.58 -8.66
CA ARG A 612 13.39 -3.25 -9.97
C ARG A 612 11.97 -3.11 -10.48
N LEU A 613 10.95 -3.29 -9.63
CA LEU A 613 9.56 -3.10 -10.03
C LEU A 613 9.30 -1.67 -10.48
N PHE A 614 9.79 -0.66 -9.72
CA PHE A 614 9.64 0.73 -10.11
C PHE A 614 10.34 1.08 -11.42
N GLY A 615 11.24 0.22 -11.92
CA GLY A 615 11.99 0.41 -13.16
C GLY A 615 13.34 1.09 -12.96
N ILE A 616 13.82 1.20 -11.72
CA ILE A 616 15.17 1.68 -11.41
C ILE A 616 16.11 0.47 -11.50
N PRO A 617 17.09 0.44 -12.43
CA PRO A 617 18.03 -0.66 -12.52
C PRO A 617 18.80 -0.81 -11.21
N CYS A 618 18.74 -1.99 -10.61
CA CYS A 618 19.22 -2.19 -9.25
C CYS A 618 19.94 -3.54 -9.10
N ARG A 619 21.06 -3.53 -8.38
CA ARG A 619 21.84 -4.74 -8.04
C ARG A 619 22.22 -4.77 -6.56
N VAL A 620 22.25 -5.97 -5.99
CA VAL A 620 22.72 -6.20 -4.62
C VAL A 620 24.24 -6.25 -4.62
N VAL A 621 24.86 -5.61 -3.63
CA VAL A 621 26.31 -5.53 -3.45
C VAL A 621 26.67 -6.01 -2.05
N THR A 622 27.69 -6.86 -1.96
CA THR A 622 28.27 -7.31 -0.70
C THR A 622 29.67 -6.72 -0.54
N ASN A 623 29.91 -6.01 0.55
CA ASN A 623 31.24 -5.58 0.99
C ASN A 623 31.78 -6.53 2.07
N TYR A 624 33.02 -6.99 1.96
CA TYR A 624 33.65 -7.84 2.99
C TYR A 624 34.58 -7.03 3.88
N SER A 625 34.66 -7.40 5.16
CA SER A 625 35.34 -6.58 6.18
C SER A 625 34.78 -5.15 6.19
N SER A 626 33.45 -5.02 6.22
CA SER A 626 32.78 -3.71 6.18
C SER A 626 32.94 -3.02 7.52
N ALA A 627 33.51 -1.82 7.52
CA ALA A 627 33.63 -1.04 8.73
C ALA A 627 32.27 -0.42 9.10
N HIS A 628 32.01 -0.31 10.39
CA HIS A 628 30.93 0.49 10.94
C HIS A 628 31.55 1.49 11.91
N ASP A 629 31.91 2.66 11.38
CA ASP A 629 32.51 3.78 12.10
C ASP A 629 31.40 4.63 12.71
N THR A 630 31.34 4.68 14.04
CA THR A 630 30.28 5.38 14.78
C THR A 630 30.62 6.84 15.10
N ASN A 631 31.84 7.28 14.82
CA ASN A 631 32.31 8.62 15.19
C ASN A 631 32.87 9.43 13.99
N SER A 632 32.86 8.84 12.79
CA SER A 632 33.26 9.46 11.51
C SER A 632 34.72 9.93 11.49
N ASN A 633 35.62 9.27 12.21
CA ASN A 633 37.05 9.55 12.19
C ASN A 633 37.82 8.71 11.16
N LEU A 634 37.13 7.83 10.40
CA LEU A 634 37.68 6.90 9.41
C LEU A 634 38.67 5.87 10.00
N THR A 635 38.59 5.63 11.30
CA THR A 635 39.39 4.63 12.00
C THR A 635 38.49 3.73 12.86
N ILE A 636 38.77 2.43 12.83
CA ILE A 636 38.09 1.43 13.66
C ILE A 636 39.05 1.00 14.76
N ASP A 637 38.76 1.41 15.99
CA ASP A 637 39.57 1.06 17.17
C ASP A 637 39.11 -0.26 17.80
N VAL A 638 40.01 -1.25 17.82
CA VAL A 638 39.80 -2.55 18.47
C VAL A 638 40.66 -2.63 19.74
N TYR A 639 40.03 -2.96 20.88
CA TYR A 639 40.68 -2.95 22.18
C TYR A 639 40.86 -4.36 22.74
N HIS A 640 42.10 -4.78 22.95
CA HIS A 640 42.49 -6.09 23.52
C HIS A 640 42.95 -5.94 24.98
N ALA A 641 42.57 -6.87 25.86
CA ALA A 641 43.02 -6.85 27.26
C ALA A 641 44.42 -7.48 27.44
N ASP A 642 45.19 -7.01 28.42
CA ASP A 642 46.54 -7.52 28.70
C ASP A 642 46.62 -8.95 29.24
N TYR A 643 45.53 -9.49 29.79
CA TYR A 643 45.43 -10.89 30.23
C TYR A 643 44.88 -11.85 29.16
N GLY A 644 44.73 -11.42 27.90
CA GLY A 644 44.48 -12.34 26.79
C GLY A 644 43.75 -11.76 25.58
N VAL A 645 43.26 -12.66 24.75
CA VAL A 645 42.70 -12.40 23.40
C VAL A 645 41.27 -11.86 23.41
N ARG A 646 40.76 -11.41 24.57
CA ARG A 646 39.35 -11.00 24.67
C ARG A 646 39.23 -9.51 24.39
N GLU A 647 38.60 -9.21 23.26
CA GLU A 647 38.22 -7.85 22.91
C GLU A 647 37.33 -7.23 24.00
N ARG A 648 37.55 -5.96 24.29
CA ARG A 648 36.57 -5.12 25.00
C ARG A 648 35.51 -4.66 24.00
N GLU A 649 34.31 -4.45 24.49
CA GLU A 649 33.24 -3.85 23.68
C GLU A 649 33.68 -2.47 23.18
N SER A 650 33.62 -2.30 21.87
CA SER A 650 33.81 -1.04 21.14
C SER A 650 32.50 -0.73 20.41
N PRO A 651 32.09 0.55 20.31
CA PRO A 651 30.98 0.92 19.45
C PRO A 651 31.32 0.72 17.96
N ASP A 652 32.60 0.84 17.61
CA ASP A 652 33.08 0.57 16.26
C ASP A 652 33.22 -0.94 16.03
N SER A 653 32.89 -1.40 14.83
CA SER A 653 32.99 -2.81 14.49
C SER A 653 33.39 -3.02 13.03
N VAL A 654 34.03 -4.15 12.75
CA VAL A 654 34.25 -4.63 11.39
C VAL A 654 33.39 -5.87 11.19
N TRP A 655 32.41 -5.76 10.31
CA TRP A 655 31.52 -6.86 9.97
C TRP A 655 32.24 -7.77 8.96
N ASN A 656 32.10 -9.09 9.09
CA ASN A 656 32.66 -10.04 8.12
C ASN A 656 32.21 -9.71 6.70
N PHE A 657 30.95 -9.30 6.57
CA PHE A 657 30.40 -8.69 5.38
C PHE A 657 29.20 -7.80 5.73
N HIS A 658 28.89 -6.87 4.84
CA HIS A 658 27.69 -6.07 4.84
C HIS A 658 27.09 -6.03 3.43
N VAL A 659 25.78 -5.83 3.33
CA VAL A 659 25.05 -5.92 2.05
C VAL A 659 24.11 -4.74 1.90
N TRP A 660 24.24 -4.03 0.77
CA TRP A 660 23.38 -2.93 0.35
C TRP A 660 22.94 -3.11 -1.11
N VAL A 661 22.30 -2.10 -1.70
CA VAL A 661 22.00 -2.08 -3.14
C VAL A 661 22.66 -0.90 -3.85
N GLU A 662 22.96 -1.06 -5.13
CA GLU A 662 23.28 0.05 -6.02
C GLU A 662 22.12 0.26 -7.00
N GLY A 663 21.60 1.49 -7.05
CA GLY A 663 20.62 1.94 -8.05
C GLY A 663 21.30 2.76 -9.14
N TRP A 664 20.97 2.51 -10.40
CA TRP A 664 21.48 3.29 -11.53
C TRP A 664 20.60 4.51 -11.80
N MET A 665 21.16 5.71 -11.67
CA MET A 665 20.45 6.97 -11.93
C MET A 665 21.42 8.14 -12.19
N LYS A 666 20.90 9.19 -12.83
CA LYS A 666 21.56 10.50 -12.93
C LYS A 666 21.49 11.27 -11.60
N ARG A 667 22.45 12.15 -11.36
CA ARG A 667 22.59 13.00 -10.17
C ARG A 667 22.77 14.48 -10.54
N PRO A 668 21.76 15.10 -11.20
CA PRO A 668 21.82 16.51 -11.57
C PRO A 668 21.89 17.45 -10.36
N ASP A 669 21.53 16.96 -9.17
CA ASP A 669 21.68 17.66 -7.89
C ASP A 669 23.13 17.79 -7.42
N LEU A 670 24.03 16.90 -7.88
CA LEU A 670 25.46 16.93 -7.52
C LEU A 670 26.32 17.64 -8.55
N ALA A 671 26.11 17.34 -9.84
CA ALA A 671 26.88 17.95 -10.91
C ALA A 671 26.10 17.96 -12.24
N VAL A 672 26.08 19.11 -12.92
CA VAL A 672 25.33 19.32 -14.16
C VAL A 672 25.95 18.56 -15.34
N ASP A 673 27.25 18.29 -15.31
CA ASP A 673 27.99 17.55 -16.33
C ASP A 673 27.85 16.02 -16.21
N GLY A 674 27.11 15.54 -15.21
CA GLY A 674 26.89 14.11 -14.98
C GLY A 674 28.11 13.39 -14.39
N LYS A 675 29.10 14.10 -13.84
CA LYS A 675 30.29 13.50 -13.20
C LYS A 675 29.91 12.36 -12.25
N PHE A 676 28.86 12.56 -11.44
CA PHE A 676 28.42 11.63 -10.40
C PHE A 676 27.25 10.71 -10.80
N ASP A 677 26.85 10.72 -12.08
CA ASP A 677 25.84 9.81 -12.63
C ASP A 677 26.33 8.35 -12.62
N GLY A 678 25.38 7.41 -12.59
CA GLY A 678 25.63 5.98 -12.66
C GLY A 678 25.16 5.26 -11.40
N TRP A 679 25.98 4.33 -10.89
CA TRP A 679 25.66 3.56 -9.68
C TRP A 679 25.68 4.43 -8.42
N GLN A 680 24.59 4.35 -7.65
CA GLN A 680 24.42 5.03 -6.38
C GLN A 680 24.14 4.00 -5.27
N VAL A 681 24.93 4.03 -4.20
CA VAL A 681 24.73 3.20 -3.00
C VAL A 681 23.48 3.64 -2.26
N LEU A 682 22.60 2.70 -1.96
CA LEU A 682 21.45 2.85 -1.10
C LEU A 682 21.48 1.69 -0.09
N ASP A 683 21.51 2.02 1.19
CA ASP A 683 21.56 1.01 2.24
C ASP A 683 20.29 1.07 3.11
N PRO A 684 19.39 0.09 2.95
CA PRO A 684 18.17 -0.01 3.76
C PRO A 684 18.42 -0.54 5.18
N THR A 685 19.66 -0.88 5.54
CA THR A 685 19.99 -1.36 6.88
C THR A 685 20.03 -0.20 7.87
N PRO A 686 19.30 -0.26 9.00
CA PRO A 686 19.29 0.81 9.98
C PRO A 686 20.57 0.83 10.82
N GLN A 687 21.65 1.37 10.26
CA GLN A 687 22.96 1.56 10.90
C GLN A 687 23.09 2.98 11.47
N GLU A 688 23.06 3.97 10.59
CA GLU A 688 23.19 5.39 10.93
C GLU A 688 21.95 6.19 10.53
N MET A 689 21.68 7.26 11.28
CA MET A 689 20.59 8.18 10.98
C MET A 689 21.06 9.28 10.03
N SER A 690 20.40 9.42 8.88
CA SER A 690 20.60 10.53 7.96
C SER A 690 19.47 11.57 8.12
N ASN A 691 19.82 12.74 8.66
CA ASN A 691 18.85 13.78 9.06
C ASN A 691 17.79 13.29 10.07
N GLY A 692 18.18 12.41 10.99
CA GLY A 692 17.30 11.88 12.05
C GLY A 692 16.38 10.74 11.63
N ILE A 693 16.55 10.20 10.41
CA ILE A 693 15.79 9.05 9.88
C ILE A 693 16.78 7.95 9.51
N PHE A 694 16.46 6.69 9.83
CA PHE A 694 17.24 5.51 9.43
C PHE A 694 17.08 5.24 7.93
N CYS A 695 17.80 6.01 7.13
CA CYS A 695 17.94 5.85 5.68
C CYS A 695 19.37 6.20 5.28
N CYS A 696 19.88 5.56 4.22
CA CYS A 696 21.23 5.81 3.73
C CYS A 696 21.26 5.86 2.20
N GLY A 697 21.88 6.92 1.66
CA GLY A 697 22.00 7.16 0.23
C GLY A 697 20.82 7.94 -0.37
N PRO A 698 20.81 8.13 -1.69
CA PRO A 698 21.76 7.59 -2.67
C PRO A 698 23.14 8.28 -2.64
N ALA A 699 24.20 7.50 -2.41
CA ALA A 699 25.60 7.96 -2.42
C ALA A 699 26.29 7.58 -3.74
N SER A 700 26.88 8.53 -4.47
CA SER A 700 27.53 8.21 -5.75
C SER A 700 28.78 7.34 -5.53
N VAL A 701 28.84 6.18 -6.19
CA VAL A 701 30.01 5.28 -6.12
C VAL A 701 31.27 5.99 -6.61
N LYS A 702 31.15 6.88 -7.61
CA LYS A 702 32.27 7.70 -8.08
C LYS A 702 32.75 8.69 -7.03
N ALA A 703 31.83 9.31 -6.27
CA ALA A 703 32.20 10.21 -5.18
C ALA A 703 32.91 9.48 -4.04
N ILE A 704 32.50 8.24 -3.76
CA ILE A 704 33.19 7.37 -2.81
C ILE A 704 34.60 7.04 -3.32
N GLN A 705 34.74 6.68 -4.60
CA GLN A 705 36.04 6.38 -5.22
C GLN A 705 37.03 7.56 -5.19
N SER A 706 36.54 8.78 -5.38
CA SER A 706 37.36 10.00 -5.38
C SER A 706 37.54 10.64 -4.00
N GLY A 707 36.85 10.13 -2.95
CA GLY A 707 36.91 10.70 -1.61
C GLY A 707 36.18 12.04 -1.45
N ASP A 708 35.22 12.36 -2.33
CA ASP A 708 34.37 13.57 -2.29
C ASP A 708 33.31 13.49 -1.17
N VAL A 709 33.74 13.28 0.08
CA VAL A 709 32.87 12.99 1.24
C VAL A 709 31.92 14.13 1.62
N ASN A 710 32.12 15.35 1.13
CA ASN A 710 31.22 16.47 1.40
C ASN A 710 29.90 16.43 0.58
N LEU A 711 29.76 15.50 -0.35
CA LEU A 711 28.60 15.40 -1.24
C LEU A 711 27.43 14.66 -0.58
N LYS A 712 26.22 15.01 -1.04
CA LYS A 712 25.01 14.28 -0.66
C LYS A 712 24.91 12.97 -1.47
N TYR A 713 24.30 11.92 -0.96
CA TYR A 713 23.84 11.70 0.41
C TYR A 713 24.79 10.71 1.07
N ASP A 714 25.07 10.88 2.36
CA ASP A 714 25.72 9.86 3.21
C ASP A 714 27.09 9.34 2.72
N VAL A 715 27.76 10.06 1.82
CA VAL A 715 29.08 9.70 1.27
C VAL A 715 30.13 9.49 2.36
N PRO A 716 30.23 10.31 3.45
CA PRO A 716 31.20 10.05 4.51
C PRO A 716 31.05 8.68 5.15
N PHE A 717 29.81 8.27 5.43
CA PHE A 717 29.51 6.99 6.07
C PHE A 717 29.91 5.85 5.15
N VAL A 718 29.40 5.83 3.90
CA VAL A 718 29.72 4.76 2.94
C VAL A 718 31.21 4.72 2.59
N PHE A 719 31.89 5.87 2.56
CA PHE A 719 33.35 5.93 2.39
C PHE A 719 34.08 5.24 3.54
N ALA A 720 33.66 5.47 4.79
CA ALA A 720 34.23 4.79 5.95
C ALA A 720 34.06 3.27 5.86
N GLU A 721 32.88 2.79 5.43
CA GLU A 721 32.58 1.35 5.31
C GLU A 721 33.57 0.58 4.43
N VAL A 722 34.17 1.25 3.43
CA VAL A 722 35.09 0.65 2.46
C VAL A 722 36.56 1.07 2.61
N ASN A 723 36.86 2.16 3.32
CA ASN A 723 38.21 2.72 3.42
C ASN A 723 38.76 2.88 4.84
N ALA A 724 37.99 2.65 5.92
CA ALA A 724 38.46 2.91 7.27
C ALA A 724 39.73 2.10 7.64
N ASP A 725 40.67 2.74 8.34
CA ASP A 725 41.87 2.07 8.86
C ASP A 725 41.53 1.36 10.18
N CYS A 726 42.00 0.13 10.40
CA CYS A 726 41.82 -0.57 11.67
C CYS A 726 43.03 -0.35 12.59
N VAL A 727 42.79 -0.04 13.86
CA VAL A 727 43.84 0.16 14.86
C VAL A 727 43.62 -0.76 16.07
N ASP A 728 44.57 -1.66 16.31
CA ASP A 728 44.55 -2.57 17.44
C ASP A 728 45.29 -1.96 18.64
N TRP A 729 44.60 -1.84 19.77
CA TRP A 729 45.11 -1.29 21.02
C TRP A 729 45.17 -2.36 22.11
N LEU A 730 46.30 -2.49 22.79
CA LEU A 730 46.43 -3.26 24.02
C LEU A 730 46.11 -2.37 25.22
N VAL A 731 45.16 -2.78 26.05
CA VAL A 731 44.82 -2.10 27.30
C VAL A 731 45.50 -2.82 28.47
N LYS A 732 46.52 -2.17 29.04
CA LYS A 732 47.26 -2.67 30.21
C LYS A 732 46.41 -2.58 31.49
N ALA A 733 46.77 -3.35 32.52
CA ALA A 733 46.05 -3.39 33.81
C ALA A 733 45.96 -2.02 34.50
N ASP A 734 46.90 -1.11 34.24
CA ASP A 734 46.89 0.27 34.73
C ASP A 734 45.96 1.21 33.93
N GLY A 735 45.32 0.70 32.87
CA GLY A 735 44.42 1.44 31.98
C GLY A 735 45.12 2.15 30.82
N SER A 736 46.45 2.09 30.72
CA SER A 736 47.19 2.66 29.59
C SER A 736 46.94 1.86 28.29
N LYS A 737 46.92 2.57 27.16
CA LYS A 737 46.70 1.99 25.82
C LYS A 737 48.02 1.97 25.06
N LEU A 738 48.42 0.80 24.57
CA LEU A 738 49.57 0.62 23.68
C LEU A 738 49.05 0.25 22.29
N LYS A 739 49.43 1.02 21.27
CA LYS A 739 49.12 0.68 19.88
C LYS A 739 49.93 -0.55 19.46
N ILE A 740 49.25 -1.65 19.14
CA ILE A 740 49.86 -2.92 18.73
C ILE A 740 50.12 -2.90 17.22
N PHE A 741 49.08 -2.56 16.46
CA PHE A 741 49.08 -2.70 15.01
C PHE A 741 48.11 -1.68 14.37
N SER A 742 48.40 -1.30 13.12
CA SER A 742 47.47 -0.61 12.25
C SER A 742 47.38 -1.32 10.93
N ASP A 743 46.15 -1.64 10.52
CA ASP A 743 45.85 -2.23 9.23
C ASP A 743 45.08 -1.23 8.36
N THR A 744 45.76 -0.71 7.34
CA THR A 744 45.17 0.24 6.38
C THR A 744 44.57 -0.47 5.16
N LYS A 745 44.49 -1.81 5.17
CA LYS A 745 44.13 -2.66 4.04
C LYS A 745 43.05 -3.70 4.38
N LYS A 746 42.64 -3.80 5.64
CA LYS A 746 41.68 -4.82 6.09
C LYS A 746 40.27 -4.58 5.58
N VAL A 747 39.82 -3.33 5.59
CA VAL A 747 38.43 -2.93 5.36
C VAL A 747 38.12 -2.90 3.88
N GLY A 748 36.86 -3.13 3.49
CA GLY A 748 36.41 -2.86 2.12
C GLY A 748 36.90 -3.85 1.07
N GLN A 749 36.94 -5.14 1.37
CA GLN A 749 37.54 -6.16 0.51
C GLN A 749 36.50 -6.87 -0.36
N ASN A 750 36.96 -7.38 -1.50
CA ASN A 750 36.18 -8.27 -2.37
C ASN A 750 34.73 -7.80 -2.62
N ILE A 751 34.51 -6.51 -2.84
CA ILE A 751 33.17 -5.95 -3.04
C ILE A 751 32.55 -6.65 -4.24
N SER A 752 31.42 -7.31 -4.03
CA SER A 752 30.93 -8.35 -4.94
C SER A 752 29.48 -8.13 -5.34
N THR A 753 29.20 -8.38 -6.61
CA THR A 753 27.83 -8.45 -7.14
C THR A 753 27.69 -9.60 -8.14
N LYS A 754 26.46 -9.94 -8.50
CA LYS A 754 26.17 -10.94 -9.53
C LYS A 754 26.56 -10.40 -10.91
N SER A 755 27.25 -11.22 -11.70
CA SER A 755 27.56 -10.89 -13.09
C SER A 755 26.30 -10.89 -13.97
N VAL A 756 26.26 -9.96 -14.92
CA VAL A 756 25.21 -9.86 -15.95
C VAL A 756 25.08 -11.18 -16.71
N GLY A 757 23.86 -11.73 -16.76
CA GLY A 757 23.55 -12.93 -17.55
C GLY A 757 24.21 -14.22 -17.05
N SER A 758 24.85 -14.24 -15.88
CA SER A 758 25.45 -15.46 -15.32
C SER A 758 25.32 -15.55 -13.80
N LYS A 759 25.60 -16.74 -13.27
CA LYS A 759 25.63 -17.01 -11.82
C LYS A 759 27.01 -16.74 -11.18
N LYS A 760 27.94 -16.15 -11.92
CA LYS A 760 29.31 -15.89 -11.45
C LYS A 760 29.36 -14.61 -10.59
N ARG A 761 30.38 -14.56 -9.73
CA ARG A 761 30.74 -13.38 -8.95
C ARG A 761 31.50 -12.40 -9.82
N ARG A 762 31.08 -11.13 -9.81
CA ARG A 762 31.84 -9.99 -10.30
C ARG A 762 32.42 -9.24 -9.11
N ASN A 763 33.75 -9.10 -9.07
CA ASN A 763 34.41 -8.20 -8.13
C ASN A 763 34.32 -6.77 -8.69
N ILE A 764 33.88 -5.83 -7.86
CA ILE A 764 33.74 -4.41 -8.18
C ILE A 764 34.46 -3.52 -7.15
N THR A 765 35.41 -4.04 -6.38
CA THR A 765 36.21 -3.26 -5.40
C THR A 765 36.84 -2.02 -6.04
N ASP A 766 37.38 -2.17 -7.25
CA ASP A 766 38.06 -1.07 -7.94
C ASP A 766 37.11 0.09 -8.31
N ASN A 767 35.79 -0.13 -8.31
CA ASN A 767 34.81 0.94 -8.50
C ASN A 767 34.68 1.83 -7.25
N TYR A 768 34.98 1.30 -6.07
CA TYR A 768 34.80 1.97 -4.78
C TYR A 768 36.08 2.60 -4.25
N LYS A 769 37.24 2.03 -4.58
CA LYS A 769 38.54 2.54 -4.12
C LYS A 769 39.66 2.13 -5.06
N HIS A 770 40.75 2.89 -4.99
CA HIS A 770 41.98 2.56 -5.69
C HIS A 770 42.69 1.38 -5.03
N ARG A 771 43.64 0.77 -5.74
CA ARG A 771 44.39 -0.40 -5.26
C ARG A 771 45.09 -0.08 -3.94
N GLU A 772 44.86 -0.92 -2.94
CA GLU A 772 45.36 -0.68 -1.58
C GLU A 772 46.89 -0.65 -1.49
N GLY A 773 47.38 0.36 -0.77
CA GLY A 773 48.82 0.63 -0.65
C GLY A 773 49.43 1.33 -1.86
N SER A 774 48.63 1.76 -2.84
CA SER A 774 49.08 2.70 -3.86
C SER A 774 49.11 4.13 -3.31
N GLU A 775 49.94 4.98 -3.90
CA GLU A 775 50.00 6.40 -3.54
C GLU A 775 48.67 7.10 -3.80
N LYS A 776 48.00 6.78 -4.93
CA LYS A 776 46.68 7.32 -5.28
C LYS A 776 45.63 7.01 -4.21
N GLU A 777 45.59 5.78 -3.72
CA GLU A 777 44.67 5.37 -2.66
C GLU A 777 44.91 6.14 -1.35
N ARG A 778 46.17 6.27 -0.90
CA ARG A 778 46.49 7.05 0.30
C ARG A 778 46.24 8.55 0.13
N ASN A 779 46.45 9.10 -1.06
CA ASN A 779 46.12 10.50 -1.36
C ASN A 779 44.62 10.76 -1.30
N VAL A 780 43.79 9.87 -1.85
CA VAL A 780 42.32 9.96 -1.73
C VAL A 780 41.87 9.84 -0.27
N PHE A 781 42.45 8.91 0.50
CA PHE A 781 42.14 8.78 1.93
C PHE A 781 42.50 10.05 2.71
N LYS A 782 43.70 10.62 2.45
CA LYS A 782 44.13 11.89 3.04
C LYS A 782 43.20 13.03 2.62
N TYR A 783 42.81 13.10 1.35
CA TYR A 783 41.86 14.09 0.86
C TYR A 783 40.52 14.02 1.58
N ALA A 784 39.96 12.82 1.76
CA ALA A 784 38.72 12.63 2.50
C ALA A 784 38.83 13.11 3.96
N LEU A 785 39.98 12.92 4.60
CA LEU A 785 40.26 13.38 5.98
C LEU A 785 40.49 14.88 6.10
N THR A 786 41.36 15.44 5.25
CA THR A 786 41.90 16.80 5.44
C THR A 786 41.25 17.84 4.56
N ARG A 787 40.63 17.41 3.46
CA ARG A 787 40.12 18.25 2.37
C ARG A 787 41.20 19.09 1.69
N ASP A 788 42.47 18.69 1.81
CA ASP A 788 43.62 19.40 1.22
C ASP A 788 44.13 18.63 0.00
N PHE A 789 44.10 19.30 -1.16
CA PHE A 789 44.55 18.76 -2.44
C PHE A 789 46.03 19.11 -2.61
N THR A 790 46.92 18.33 -2.03
CA THR A 790 48.34 18.34 -2.45
C THR A 790 48.51 17.27 -3.51
N ILE A 791 48.18 17.58 -4.76
CA ILE A 791 48.52 16.77 -5.94
C ILE A 791 49.54 17.56 -6.75
N ASP A 792 50.73 17.00 -6.94
CA ASP A 792 51.64 17.38 -8.03
C ASP A 792 51.05 16.79 -9.33
N GLU A 793 50.31 17.60 -10.09
CA GLU A 793 49.48 17.21 -11.26
C GLU A 793 50.28 16.87 -12.56
N GLU A 794 51.37 16.09 -12.52
CA GLU A 794 52.17 15.85 -13.75
C GLU A 794 52.05 14.47 -14.43
N GLU A 795 51.21 13.52 -13.99
CA GLU A 795 51.26 12.14 -14.55
C GLU A 795 50.00 11.60 -15.28
N GLU A 796 48.95 12.38 -15.53
CA GLU A 796 47.75 11.87 -16.23
C GLU A 796 47.84 11.80 -17.78
N GLU A 797 48.96 12.14 -18.43
CA GLU A 797 49.07 12.09 -19.90
C GLU A 797 49.89 10.94 -20.51
N ASN A 798 50.51 10.03 -19.74
CA ASN A 798 51.50 9.08 -20.32
C ASN A 798 51.28 7.56 -20.11
N GLU A 799 50.09 7.08 -19.78
CA GLU A 799 49.83 5.62 -19.77
C GLU A 799 48.59 5.23 -20.59
N VAL A 800 48.71 5.36 -21.91
CA VAL A 800 47.99 4.49 -22.85
C VAL A 800 49.05 3.80 -23.70
N GLU A 801 48.97 2.48 -23.74
CA GLU A 801 49.85 1.51 -24.45
C GLU A 801 51.00 0.92 -23.62
N GLU A 802 50.71 -0.17 -22.89
CA GLU A 802 51.32 -1.49 -23.13
C GLU A 802 50.81 -2.53 -22.09
N GLU A 803 49.77 -3.27 -22.45
CA GLU A 803 49.54 -4.61 -21.89
C GLU A 803 50.31 -5.61 -22.76
N ASN A 804 51.34 -6.27 -22.21
CA ASN A 804 51.54 -7.73 -22.31
C ASN A 804 52.85 -8.22 -21.65
N GLU A 805 52.74 -9.45 -21.13
CA GLU A 805 53.79 -10.44 -20.83
C GLU A 805 54.34 -10.62 -19.41
N GLU A 806 54.64 -11.89 -19.15
CA GLU A 806 54.68 -12.60 -17.88
C GLU A 806 56.05 -12.54 -17.16
N ALA A 807 56.00 -12.75 -15.83
CA ALA A 807 56.91 -13.52 -14.97
C ALA A 807 58.45 -13.25 -14.92
N MET A 808 58.92 -13.24 -13.66
CA MET A 808 60.15 -13.89 -13.14
C MET A 808 61.25 -12.96 -12.55
N GLU A 809 61.78 -13.45 -11.42
CA GLU A 809 62.82 -12.89 -10.53
C GLU A 809 64.15 -12.54 -11.22
N THR A 810 64.88 -11.53 -10.72
CA THR A 810 66.22 -11.66 -10.05
C THR A 810 66.89 -10.29 -9.81
N SER A 811 67.96 -10.36 -9.02
CA SER A 811 68.67 -9.38 -8.17
C SER A 811 69.61 -8.34 -8.80
N ASP A 812 69.91 -7.33 -7.97
CA ASP A 812 71.18 -6.61 -7.76
C ASP A 812 71.66 -5.49 -8.72
N GLY A 813 72.02 -4.34 -8.10
CA GLY A 813 72.92 -3.34 -8.69
C GLY A 813 72.81 -1.93 -8.09
N ALA A 814 73.63 -1.62 -7.08
CA ALA A 814 73.77 -0.31 -6.45
C ALA A 814 74.65 0.67 -7.25
N THR A 815 74.35 1.99 -7.27
CA THR A 815 75.30 3.10 -6.95
C THR A 815 74.68 4.53 -6.94
N THR A 816 74.76 5.17 -5.76
CA THR A 816 75.16 6.57 -5.42
C THR A 816 74.58 7.82 -6.13
N GLY A 817 74.00 8.75 -5.34
CA GLY A 817 73.80 10.16 -5.73
C GLY A 817 73.00 11.10 -4.77
N THR A 818 73.55 11.41 -3.59
CA THR A 818 73.51 12.70 -2.84
C THR A 818 72.25 13.60 -2.76
N SER A 819 71.53 13.48 -1.63
CA SER A 819 70.87 14.49 -0.75
C SER A 819 70.28 15.82 -1.27
N ARG A 820 68.99 16.06 -0.94
CA ARG A 820 68.52 17.27 -0.22
C ARG A 820 67.20 16.98 0.50
N GLY A 821 67.12 17.38 1.77
CA GLY A 821 66.20 16.84 2.77
C GLY A 821 64.73 17.26 2.63
N ALA A 822 63.87 16.29 2.95
CA ALA A 822 62.48 16.46 3.36
C ALA A 822 62.24 15.55 4.58
N ALA A 823 61.38 16.00 5.49
CA ALA A 823 61.15 15.42 6.80
C ALA A 823 60.80 13.92 6.75
N THR A 824 61.38 13.16 7.66
CA THR A 824 61.18 11.71 7.83
C THR A 824 59.72 11.38 8.15
N PRO A 825 59.07 10.43 7.45
CA PRO A 825 57.92 9.73 7.99
C PRO A 825 58.39 8.87 9.17
N ASP A 826 57.60 8.82 10.23
CA ASP A 826 57.86 7.98 11.39
C ASP A 826 58.17 6.53 10.95
N ASN A 827 59.38 6.07 11.31
CA ASN A 827 59.81 4.68 11.20
C ASN A 827 58.85 3.81 12.02
N ILE A 828 57.88 3.17 11.36
CA ILE A 828 57.19 2.01 11.93
C ILE A 828 58.24 0.88 11.97
N PRO A 829 58.62 0.35 13.15
CA PRO A 829 59.54 -0.78 13.21
C PRO A 829 58.90 -1.97 12.48
N LEU A 830 59.60 -2.53 11.50
CA LEU A 830 59.24 -3.84 10.93
C LEU A 830 59.12 -4.84 12.08
N LEU A 831 57.93 -5.42 12.26
CA LEU A 831 57.68 -6.40 13.32
C LEU A 831 58.67 -7.58 13.16
N PRO A 832 59.45 -7.94 14.20
CA PRO A 832 60.47 -8.98 14.12
C PRO A 832 59.95 -10.38 13.80
N VAL A 833 58.64 -10.61 13.97
CA VAL A 833 57.96 -11.89 13.80
C VAL A 833 56.69 -11.67 12.96
N SER A 834 56.54 -12.45 11.89
CA SER A 834 55.29 -12.55 11.12
C SER A 834 54.45 -13.72 11.61
N LEU A 835 53.14 -13.51 11.78
CA LEU A 835 52.20 -14.54 12.22
C LEU A 835 51.02 -14.64 11.25
N ARG A 836 50.57 -15.87 10.98
CA ARG A 836 49.33 -16.11 10.24
C ARG A 836 48.73 -17.47 10.58
N PHE A 837 47.41 -17.58 10.48
CA PHE A 837 46.76 -18.88 10.43
C PHE A 837 46.83 -19.47 9.02
N ARG A 838 47.00 -20.79 8.95
CA ARG A 838 46.93 -21.57 7.73
C ARG A 838 45.92 -22.69 7.91
N GLU A 839 45.01 -22.83 6.97
CA GLU A 839 44.08 -23.97 6.95
C GLU A 839 44.81 -25.28 6.66
N VAL A 840 44.56 -26.29 7.49
CA VAL A 840 45.02 -27.67 7.24
C VAL A 840 44.04 -28.40 6.33
N SER A 841 42.74 -28.12 6.50
CA SER A 841 41.67 -28.67 5.68
C SER A 841 40.49 -27.72 5.66
N LYS A 842 39.70 -27.74 4.57
CA LYS A 842 38.51 -26.90 4.44
C LYS A 842 37.57 -27.09 5.65
N PRO A 843 37.14 -25.99 6.30
CA PRO A 843 36.23 -26.04 7.43
C PRO A 843 34.83 -26.45 6.95
N LEU A 844 34.40 -27.66 7.30
CA LEU A 844 33.08 -28.20 6.94
C LEU A 844 32.20 -28.25 8.19
N ASN A 845 30.97 -27.75 8.08
CA ASN A 845 29.98 -27.86 9.13
C ASN A 845 29.66 -29.36 9.37
N GLY A 846 29.82 -29.84 10.61
CA GLY A 846 29.74 -31.27 10.94
C GLY A 846 31.09 -31.99 11.10
N LYS A 847 32.23 -31.31 11.00
CA LYS A 847 33.59 -31.88 11.17
C LYS A 847 34.48 -31.00 12.05
N ASP A 848 35.55 -31.58 12.59
CA ASP A 848 36.54 -30.78 13.35
C ASP A 848 37.24 -29.75 12.44
N VAL A 849 37.45 -28.54 12.98
CA VAL A 849 38.21 -27.48 12.30
C VAL A 849 39.68 -27.63 12.66
N LYS A 850 40.54 -27.58 11.65
CA LYS A 850 42.00 -27.80 11.79
C LYS A 850 42.76 -26.67 11.11
N LEU A 851 43.48 -25.89 11.92
CA LEU A 851 44.35 -24.79 11.49
C LEU A 851 45.76 -24.99 12.03
N ASP A 852 46.72 -24.31 11.42
CA ASP A 852 48.08 -24.14 11.92
C ASP A 852 48.34 -22.65 12.15
N LEU A 853 48.80 -22.26 13.33
CA LEU A 853 49.41 -20.95 13.56
C LEU A 853 50.88 -21.02 13.11
N VAL A 854 51.23 -20.28 12.06
CA VAL A 854 52.57 -20.25 11.48
C VAL A 854 53.27 -18.97 11.90
N LEU A 855 54.38 -19.11 12.60
CA LEU A 855 55.25 -18.02 13.02
C LEU A 855 56.55 -18.07 12.21
N ARG A 856 57.03 -16.92 11.74
CA ARG A 856 58.34 -16.79 11.10
C ARG A 856 59.03 -15.54 11.61
N SER A 857 60.35 -15.59 11.76
CA SER A 857 61.15 -14.42 12.11
C SER A 857 62.37 -14.36 11.20
N GLU A 858 62.68 -13.16 10.74
CA GLU A 858 63.95 -12.87 10.04
C GLU A 858 65.09 -12.58 11.02
N SER A 859 64.79 -12.60 12.33
CA SER A 859 65.78 -12.40 13.38
C SER A 859 66.77 -13.57 13.45
N ARG A 860 68.03 -13.22 13.76
CA ARG A 860 69.10 -14.19 14.01
C ARG A 860 69.13 -14.70 15.45
N VAL A 861 68.18 -14.28 16.28
CA VAL A 861 68.12 -14.59 17.72
C VAL A 861 66.94 -15.53 17.99
N ALA A 862 67.17 -16.53 18.86
CA ALA A 862 66.10 -17.43 19.30
C ALA A 862 65.17 -16.66 20.26
N ARG A 863 63.86 -16.74 20.04
CA ARG A 863 62.89 -15.99 20.84
C ARG A 863 62.00 -16.94 21.63
N PRO A 864 62.03 -16.91 22.97
CA PRO A 864 61.06 -17.62 23.78
C PRO A 864 59.72 -16.86 23.78
N LEU A 865 58.66 -17.51 23.30
CA LEU A 865 57.35 -16.92 23.07
C LEU A 865 56.31 -17.52 24.02
N SER A 866 55.44 -16.67 24.55
CA SER A 866 54.17 -17.06 25.17
C SER A 866 53.05 -16.89 24.15
N ILE A 867 52.29 -17.95 23.86
CA ILE A 867 51.32 -17.99 22.78
C ILE A 867 49.95 -18.30 23.39
N ASN A 868 49.04 -17.34 23.32
CA ASN A 868 47.67 -17.47 23.82
C ASN A 868 46.69 -17.50 22.64
N ILE A 869 46.04 -18.64 22.42
CA ILE A 869 45.07 -18.85 21.35
C ILE A 869 43.67 -18.85 21.96
N SER A 870 42.75 -18.10 21.36
CA SER A 870 41.34 -18.05 21.72
C SER A 870 40.48 -18.36 20.52
N VAL A 871 39.41 -19.12 20.74
CA VAL A 871 38.41 -19.46 19.73
C VAL A 871 37.04 -19.06 20.22
N GLN A 872 36.33 -18.28 19.40
CA GLN A 872 35.01 -17.73 19.73
C GLN A 872 34.04 -17.98 18.58
N ALA A 873 32.78 -18.26 18.93
CA ALA A 873 31.67 -18.25 17.98
C ALA A 873 31.20 -16.81 17.79
N MET A 874 31.14 -16.37 16.54
CA MET A 874 30.85 -15.00 16.16
C MET A 874 29.63 -14.93 15.26
N ARG A 875 28.87 -13.85 15.39
CA ARG A 875 27.93 -13.46 14.34
C ARG A 875 28.67 -12.73 13.22
N TYR A 876 28.04 -12.65 12.07
CA TYR A 876 28.66 -12.01 10.90
C TYR A 876 28.97 -10.53 11.10
N ASN A 877 28.27 -9.84 12.01
CA ASN A 877 28.51 -8.43 12.34
C ASN A 877 29.69 -8.21 13.31
N GLY A 878 30.51 -9.23 13.57
CA GLY A 878 31.66 -9.15 14.46
C GLY A 878 31.36 -9.34 15.95
N SER A 879 30.09 -9.54 16.34
CA SER A 879 29.74 -9.75 17.75
C SER A 879 30.06 -11.18 18.25
N ALA A 880 30.75 -11.28 19.37
CA ALA A 880 31.05 -12.55 20.03
C ALA A 880 29.86 -13.09 20.82
N VAL A 881 29.47 -14.34 20.56
CA VAL A 881 28.32 -14.98 21.22
C VAL A 881 28.77 -15.98 22.29
N ALA A 882 29.80 -16.77 21.99
CA ALA A 882 30.27 -17.80 22.90
C ALA A 882 31.78 -18.01 22.79
N HIS A 883 32.41 -18.31 23.92
CA HIS A 883 33.78 -18.78 23.97
C HIS A 883 33.79 -20.31 23.79
N ILE A 884 34.64 -20.81 22.89
CA ILE A 884 34.72 -22.25 22.55
C ILE A 884 35.93 -22.89 23.23
N GLN A 885 37.12 -22.30 23.06
CA GLN A 885 38.36 -22.84 23.62
C GLN A 885 39.41 -21.75 23.85
N THR A 886 40.29 -21.98 24.83
CA THR A 886 41.53 -21.23 25.01
C THR A 886 42.68 -22.20 25.19
N GLU A 887 43.82 -21.90 24.59
CA GLU A 887 45.04 -22.68 24.72
C GLU A 887 46.23 -21.73 24.95
N VAL A 888 47.05 -22.03 25.95
CA VAL A 888 48.29 -21.29 26.23
C VAL A 888 49.47 -22.23 26.03
N LYS A 889 50.44 -21.83 25.21
CA LYS A 889 51.65 -22.58 24.89
C LYS A 889 52.89 -21.73 25.09
N GLU A 890 53.98 -22.37 25.45
CA GLU A 890 55.30 -21.75 25.51
C GLU A 890 56.19 -22.45 24.50
N GLU A 891 56.74 -21.69 23.56
CA GLU A 891 57.54 -22.24 22.45
C GLU A 891 58.76 -21.36 22.21
N ILE A 892 59.79 -21.93 21.56
CA ILE A 892 60.99 -21.16 21.19
C ILE A 892 61.07 -21.08 19.66
N LEU A 893 60.91 -19.87 19.13
CA LEU A 893 61.10 -19.61 17.70
C LEU A 893 62.60 -19.55 17.40
N GLN A 894 63.09 -20.56 16.67
CA GLN A 894 64.50 -20.67 16.33
C GLN A 894 64.88 -19.72 15.17
N PRO A 895 66.10 -19.17 15.14
CA PRO A 895 66.56 -18.26 14.08
C PRO A 895 66.37 -18.85 12.68
N GLY A 896 65.73 -18.11 11.78
CA GLY A 896 65.53 -18.50 10.38
C GLY A 896 64.68 -19.76 10.15
N LYS A 897 64.05 -20.34 11.19
CA LYS A 897 63.14 -21.49 11.08
C LYS A 897 61.73 -21.06 11.44
N GLY A 898 60.77 -21.37 10.56
CA GLY A 898 59.35 -21.19 10.88
C GLY A 898 58.89 -22.19 11.94
N LEU A 899 58.01 -21.75 12.84
CA LEU A 899 57.31 -22.59 13.81
C LEU A 899 55.85 -22.76 13.36
N SER A 900 55.29 -23.95 13.51
CA SER A 900 53.90 -24.26 13.16
C SER A 900 53.23 -24.94 14.33
N ILE A 901 52.15 -24.34 14.85
CA ILE A 901 51.43 -24.83 16.02
C ILE A 901 50.03 -25.27 15.58
N PRO A 902 49.67 -26.56 15.75
CA PRO A 902 48.36 -27.04 15.36
C PRO A 902 47.29 -26.51 16.32
N VAL A 903 46.17 -26.05 15.75
CA VAL A 903 44.96 -25.60 16.44
C VAL A 903 43.80 -26.48 15.98
N LEU A 904 43.31 -27.31 16.90
CA LEU A 904 42.18 -28.22 16.68
C LEU A 904 40.95 -27.68 17.42
N VAL A 905 39.85 -27.47 16.71
CA VAL A 905 38.55 -27.11 17.30
C VAL A 905 37.57 -28.25 17.02
N LEU A 906 37.19 -28.98 18.06
CA LEU A 906 36.34 -30.17 17.95
C LEU A 906 34.90 -29.79 17.61
N PHE A 907 34.25 -30.56 16.73
CA PHE A 907 32.83 -30.37 16.38
C PHE A 907 31.92 -30.36 17.62
N SER A 908 32.17 -31.28 18.56
CA SER A 908 31.42 -31.38 19.81
C SER A 908 31.51 -30.13 20.69
N ALA A 909 32.56 -29.32 20.54
CA ALA A 909 32.77 -28.10 21.32
C ALA A 909 32.05 -26.90 20.71
N TYR A 910 31.96 -26.79 19.38
CA TYR A 910 31.43 -25.58 18.72
C TYR A 910 29.98 -25.70 18.22
N HIS A 911 29.50 -26.89 17.83
CA HIS A 911 28.27 -27.04 17.03
C HIS A 911 27.02 -26.38 17.64
N LYS A 912 26.82 -26.50 18.97
CA LYS A 912 25.65 -25.91 19.65
C LYS A 912 25.59 -24.39 19.55
N HIS A 913 26.76 -23.75 19.52
CA HIS A 913 26.87 -22.29 19.39
C HIS A 913 26.67 -21.85 17.94
N MET A 914 27.13 -22.66 16.98
CA MET A 914 27.03 -22.37 15.55
C MET A 914 25.60 -22.42 14.99
N VAL A 915 24.63 -22.96 15.74
CA VAL A 915 23.19 -22.85 15.39
C VAL A 915 22.74 -21.38 15.30
N GLN A 916 23.40 -20.46 16.02
CA GLN A 916 23.05 -19.03 16.08
C GLN A 916 24.21 -18.11 15.67
N CYS A 917 25.29 -18.65 15.11
CA CYS A 917 26.52 -17.93 14.77
C CYS A 917 26.92 -18.23 13.32
N ASP A 918 27.62 -17.30 12.69
CA ASP A 918 27.95 -17.35 11.26
C ASP A 918 29.41 -17.74 11.00
N SER A 919 30.31 -17.47 11.95
CA SER A 919 31.74 -17.78 11.84
C SER A 919 32.36 -18.15 13.18
N VAL A 920 33.56 -18.72 13.10
CA VAL A 920 34.44 -18.99 14.24
C VAL A 920 35.65 -18.08 14.10
N LYS A 921 35.84 -17.16 15.05
CA LYS A 921 37.03 -16.32 15.12
C LYS A 921 38.10 -17.04 15.92
N VAL A 922 39.27 -17.19 15.31
CA VAL A 922 40.46 -17.75 15.94
C VAL A 922 41.50 -16.65 16.00
N SER A 923 41.89 -16.27 17.22
CA SER A 923 42.85 -15.20 17.46
C SER A 923 44.00 -15.72 18.31
N ALA A 924 45.22 -15.28 18.02
CA ALA A 924 46.43 -15.62 18.74
C ALA A 924 47.20 -14.36 19.13
N VAL A 925 47.38 -14.16 20.43
CA VAL A 925 48.28 -13.14 20.99
C VAL A 925 49.58 -13.82 21.36
N VAL A 926 50.69 -13.31 20.84
CA VAL A 926 52.03 -13.84 21.06
C VAL A 926 52.89 -12.77 21.71
N THR A 927 53.50 -13.08 22.85
CA THR A 927 54.36 -12.16 23.60
C THR A 927 55.77 -12.71 23.67
N ASP A 928 56.76 -11.88 23.34
CA ASP A 928 58.17 -12.22 23.58
C ASP A 928 58.47 -12.17 25.09
N LYS A 929 58.99 -13.27 25.64
CA LYS A 929 59.28 -13.35 27.08
C LYS A 929 60.50 -12.54 27.50
N GLU A 930 61.41 -12.27 26.56
CA GLU A 930 62.59 -11.45 26.83
C GLU A 930 62.27 -9.95 26.68
N ASN A 931 61.32 -9.60 25.81
CA ASN A 931 60.82 -8.23 25.65
C ASN A 931 59.28 -8.21 25.74
N PRO A 932 58.70 -8.06 26.93
CA PRO A 932 57.24 -8.14 27.13
C PRO A 932 56.41 -7.06 26.39
N ASP A 933 57.04 -5.98 25.94
CA ASP A 933 56.38 -4.96 25.10
C ASP A 933 56.29 -5.40 23.61
N ASP A 934 57.02 -6.43 23.18
CA ASP A 934 56.90 -7.03 21.86
C ASP A 934 55.71 -8.03 21.85
N VAL A 935 54.53 -7.49 21.54
CA VAL A 935 53.28 -8.26 21.42
C VAL A 935 52.82 -8.31 19.96
N TYR A 936 52.45 -9.50 19.51
CA TYR A 936 51.99 -9.75 18.15
C TYR A 936 50.59 -10.36 18.14
N LEU A 937 49.78 -10.00 17.15
CA LEU A 937 48.41 -10.50 16.97
C LEU A 937 48.26 -11.16 15.60
N ALA A 938 47.58 -12.29 15.56
CA ALA A 938 47.05 -12.87 14.34
C ALA A 938 45.59 -13.27 14.55
N GLU A 939 44.76 -13.06 13.53
CA GLU A 939 43.33 -13.38 13.57
C GLU A 939 42.91 -14.13 12.30
N SER A 940 41.87 -14.95 12.41
CA SER A 940 41.26 -15.65 11.28
C SER A 940 39.78 -15.90 11.54
N ASP A 941 38.93 -15.36 10.67
CA ASP A 941 37.48 -15.60 10.67
C ASP A 941 37.13 -16.79 9.78
N VAL A 942 36.88 -17.93 10.41
CA VAL A 942 36.58 -19.21 9.75
C VAL A 942 35.09 -19.36 9.55
N VAL A 943 34.64 -19.44 8.29
CA VAL A 943 33.25 -19.73 7.95
C VAL A 943 33.12 -21.22 7.63
N LEU A 944 32.20 -21.91 8.30
CA LEU A 944 31.95 -23.32 8.08
C LEU A 944 31.16 -23.52 6.78
N LEU A 945 31.65 -24.38 5.88
CA LEU A 945 30.95 -24.72 4.65
C LEU A 945 29.83 -25.74 4.94
N ASP A 946 28.63 -25.43 4.47
CA ASP A 946 27.46 -26.26 4.71
C ASP A 946 27.54 -27.64 4.02
N PRO A 947 26.94 -28.68 4.63
CA PRO A 947 26.76 -29.96 3.99
C PRO A 947 25.91 -29.87 2.71
N PRO A 948 26.21 -30.69 1.69
CA PRO A 948 25.49 -30.61 0.42
C PRO A 948 24.04 -31.10 0.54
N LEU A 949 23.12 -30.26 0.09
CA LEU A 949 21.74 -30.60 -0.24
C LEU A 949 21.58 -30.59 -1.77
N SER A 950 20.99 -31.63 -2.35
CA SER A 950 20.83 -31.77 -3.81
C SER A 950 19.36 -31.79 -4.20
N ILE A 951 19.02 -31.10 -5.29
CA ILE A 951 17.71 -31.11 -5.92
C ILE A 951 17.84 -31.77 -7.30
N ILE A 952 17.01 -32.79 -7.55
CA ILE A 952 16.96 -33.52 -8.83
C ILE A 952 15.56 -33.35 -9.42
N VAL A 953 15.47 -32.72 -10.59
CA VAL A 953 14.20 -32.56 -11.31
C VAL A 953 14.01 -33.72 -12.28
N SER A 954 12.83 -34.35 -12.24
CA SER A 954 12.49 -35.49 -13.10
C SER A 954 11.58 -35.06 -14.25
N GLY A 955 12.12 -35.00 -15.46
CA GLY A 955 11.35 -34.69 -16.68
C GLY A 955 11.12 -33.19 -16.92
N PRO A 956 10.43 -32.84 -18.03
CA PRO A 956 10.12 -31.45 -18.36
C PRO A 956 9.08 -30.87 -17.41
N VAL A 957 9.25 -29.59 -17.05
CA VAL A 957 8.30 -28.85 -16.21
C VAL A 957 7.43 -27.97 -17.10
N ARG A 958 6.10 -28.08 -16.95
CA ARG A 958 5.11 -27.39 -17.79
C ARG A 958 4.12 -26.60 -16.95
N LEU A 959 3.65 -25.48 -17.51
CA LEU A 959 2.67 -24.60 -16.90
C LEU A 959 1.38 -25.39 -16.58
N ASN A 960 0.86 -25.21 -15.37
CA ASN A 960 -0.38 -25.83 -14.86
C ASN A 960 -0.40 -27.36 -14.88
N HIS A 961 0.76 -28.03 -14.92
CA HIS A 961 0.87 -29.48 -14.83
C HIS A 961 1.65 -29.88 -13.58
N GLU A 962 1.16 -30.90 -12.87
CA GLU A 962 1.88 -31.44 -11.70
C GLU A 962 3.23 -32.03 -12.12
N THR A 963 4.27 -31.62 -11.40
CA THR A 963 5.62 -32.16 -11.54
C THR A 963 6.18 -32.53 -10.17
N SER A 964 7.33 -33.19 -10.16
CA SER A 964 7.99 -33.56 -8.91
C SER A 964 9.51 -33.43 -8.97
N VAL A 965 10.08 -33.14 -7.82
CA VAL A 965 11.53 -33.11 -7.60
C VAL A 965 11.90 -34.06 -6.48
N GLU A 966 13.15 -34.50 -6.52
CA GLU A 966 13.75 -35.33 -5.49
C GLU A 966 14.86 -34.57 -4.77
N LEU A 967 14.76 -34.51 -3.45
CA LEU A 967 15.69 -33.85 -2.55
C LEU A 967 16.52 -34.89 -1.81
N ILE A 968 17.84 -34.72 -1.81
CA ILE A 968 18.78 -35.65 -1.17
C ILE A 968 19.68 -34.89 -0.21
N PHE A 969 19.65 -35.29 1.06
CA PHE A 969 20.50 -34.75 2.13
C PHE A 969 21.09 -35.87 2.96
N LYS A 970 22.40 -35.85 3.19
CA LYS A 970 23.11 -36.86 3.97
C LYS A 970 23.62 -36.25 5.27
N ASN A 971 23.34 -36.90 6.40
CA ASN A 971 23.83 -36.47 7.72
C ASN A 971 25.39 -36.50 7.74
N PRO A 972 26.06 -35.33 7.81
CA PRO A 972 27.51 -35.26 7.83
C PRO A 972 28.10 -35.57 9.22
N ALA A 973 27.32 -35.33 10.28
CA ALA A 973 27.74 -35.47 11.67
C ALA A 973 27.91 -36.94 12.08
N ASN A 974 28.45 -37.13 13.29
CA ASN A 974 28.55 -38.44 13.92
C ASN A 974 27.43 -38.68 14.96
N GLU A 975 26.48 -37.74 15.06
CA GLU A 975 25.31 -37.80 15.94
C GLU A 975 24.00 -37.86 15.14
N THR A 976 22.91 -38.25 15.80
CA THR A 976 21.57 -38.29 15.20
C THR A 976 21.00 -36.89 15.11
N LEU A 977 20.51 -36.50 13.93
CA LEU A 977 19.81 -35.23 13.75
C LEU A 977 18.35 -35.39 14.16
N THR A 978 17.89 -34.52 15.06
CA THR A 978 16.50 -34.46 15.55
C THR A 978 15.83 -33.18 15.04
N ASP A 979 14.52 -33.07 15.24
CA ASP A 979 13.73 -31.88 14.87
C ASP A 979 13.94 -31.45 13.41
N CYS A 980 14.06 -32.44 12.52
CA CYS A 980 14.34 -32.22 11.11
C CYS A 980 13.09 -31.65 10.41
N GLU A 981 13.25 -30.56 9.69
CA GLU A 981 12.21 -29.90 8.92
C GLU A 981 12.74 -29.55 7.53
N LEU A 982 11.90 -29.73 6.51
CA LEU A 982 12.16 -29.32 5.14
C LEU A 982 11.15 -28.25 4.75
N THR A 983 11.65 -27.11 4.25
CA THR A 983 10.81 -26.08 3.60
C THR A 983 11.19 -25.99 2.13
N VAL A 984 10.20 -25.94 1.23
CA VAL A 984 10.41 -25.71 -0.20
C VAL A 984 9.59 -24.51 -0.67
N SER A 985 10.20 -23.69 -1.51
CA SER A 985 9.62 -22.47 -2.06
C SER A 985 10.09 -22.22 -3.49
N GLY A 986 9.42 -21.30 -4.19
CA GLY A 986 9.84 -20.83 -5.51
C GLY A 986 8.72 -20.09 -6.24
N SER A 987 8.91 -18.80 -6.50
CA SER A 987 7.92 -17.97 -7.20
C SER A 987 7.64 -18.55 -8.59
N GLY A 988 6.37 -18.53 -8.99
CA GLY A 988 5.89 -19.17 -10.22
C GLY A 988 5.83 -20.70 -10.19
N LEU A 989 6.38 -21.36 -9.16
CA LEU A 989 6.40 -22.83 -9.00
C LEU A 989 5.49 -23.32 -7.87
N LEU A 990 5.52 -22.65 -6.71
CA LEU A 990 4.70 -22.94 -5.52
C LEU A 990 4.03 -21.65 -5.05
N ARG A 991 2.74 -21.73 -4.68
CA ARG A 991 1.99 -20.56 -4.19
C ARG A 991 2.32 -20.20 -2.75
N ASP A 992 2.58 -21.21 -1.93
CA ASP A 992 2.85 -21.07 -0.50
C ASP A 992 4.08 -21.89 -0.11
N GLU A 993 4.85 -21.37 0.84
CA GLU A 993 5.91 -22.15 1.49
C GLU A 993 5.28 -23.13 2.48
N THR A 994 5.57 -24.42 2.33
CA THR A 994 5.05 -25.45 3.24
C THR A 994 6.20 -26.15 3.98
N PRO A 995 6.26 -26.07 5.33
CA PRO A 995 7.22 -26.83 6.11
C PRO A 995 6.74 -28.29 6.30
N TRP A 996 7.64 -29.25 6.11
CA TRP A 996 7.41 -30.67 6.36
C TRP A 996 8.30 -31.18 7.47
N LYS A 997 7.71 -31.74 8.52
CA LYS A 997 8.44 -32.46 9.56
C LYS A 997 8.97 -33.77 9.01
N LEU A 998 10.27 -34.00 9.19
CA LEU A 998 10.99 -35.18 8.78
C LEU A 998 11.33 -36.06 9.99
N PRO A 999 11.47 -37.38 9.80
CA PRO A 999 11.93 -38.27 10.88
C PRO A 999 13.39 -37.98 11.25
N GLU A 1000 13.81 -38.43 12.43
CA GLU A 1000 15.21 -38.32 12.88
C GLU A 1000 16.18 -38.99 11.89
N LEU A 1001 17.33 -38.35 11.66
CA LEU A 1001 18.33 -38.84 10.71
C LEU A 1001 19.58 -39.36 11.42
N GLN A 1002 19.72 -40.68 11.47
CA GLN A 1002 20.86 -41.37 12.08
C GLN A 1002 22.21 -41.02 11.39
N PRO A 1003 23.35 -41.16 12.08
CA PRO A 1003 24.67 -40.87 11.52
C PRO A 1003 24.91 -41.54 10.17
N LYS A 1004 25.44 -40.78 9.21
CA LYS A 1004 25.76 -41.20 7.82
C LYS A 1004 24.58 -41.69 6.97
N LYS A 1005 23.34 -41.67 7.47
CA LYS A 1005 22.13 -41.92 6.68
C LYS A 1005 21.75 -40.68 5.86
N GLN A 1006 20.81 -40.83 4.94
CA GLN A 1006 20.34 -39.75 4.08
C GLN A 1006 18.82 -39.73 3.96
N PHE A 1007 18.27 -38.53 3.83
CA PHE A 1007 16.92 -38.31 3.33
C PHE A 1007 16.90 -38.43 1.80
N ARG A 1008 15.80 -38.98 1.29
CA ARG A 1008 15.44 -38.98 -0.13
C ARG A 1008 13.96 -38.65 -0.21
N ILE A 1009 13.64 -37.38 -0.45
CA ILE A 1009 12.28 -36.84 -0.30
C ILE A 1009 11.78 -36.44 -1.68
N LYS A 1010 10.56 -36.87 -2.03
CA LYS A 1010 9.91 -36.47 -3.27
C LYS A 1010 8.86 -35.41 -2.99
N VAL A 1011 9.01 -34.24 -3.62
CA VAL A 1011 8.10 -33.09 -3.47
C VAL A 1011 7.38 -32.86 -4.79
N PHE A 1012 6.05 -32.65 -4.72
CA PHE A 1012 5.19 -32.38 -5.87
C PHE A 1012 4.76 -30.92 -5.87
N PHE A 1013 4.67 -30.30 -7.04
CA PHE A 1013 4.16 -28.93 -7.21
C PHE A 1013 3.59 -28.70 -8.60
N VAL A 1014 2.82 -27.62 -8.76
CA VAL A 1014 2.18 -27.22 -10.01
C VAL A 1014 2.62 -25.79 -10.35
N PRO A 1015 3.51 -25.61 -11.34
CA PRO A 1015 3.92 -24.28 -11.79
C PRO A 1015 2.74 -23.46 -12.32
N TYR A 1016 2.68 -22.19 -11.96
CA TYR A 1016 1.63 -21.26 -12.39
C TYR A 1016 2.16 -20.08 -13.23
N LYS A 1017 3.49 -19.98 -13.41
CA LYS A 1017 4.12 -19.04 -14.36
C LYS A 1017 5.12 -19.73 -15.27
N LYS A 1018 5.20 -19.26 -16.51
CA LYS A 1018 6.15 -19.70 -17.53
C LYS A 1018 7.54 -19.08 -17.34
N GLY A 1019 8.54 -19.58 -18.06
CA GLY A 1019 9.89 -19.01 -18.09
C GLY A 1019 10.84 -19.65 -17.09
N GLU A 1020 12.02 -19.07 -16.92
CA GLU A 1020 12.99 -19.53 -15.92
C GLU A 1020 12.51 -19.18 -14.52
N LYS A 1021 12.40 -20.21 -13.66
CA LYS A 1021 12.01 -20.08 -12.25
C LYS A 1021 13.00 -20.86 -11.39
N THR A 1022 13.13 -20.48 -10.12
CA THR A 1022 14.07 -21.12 -9.19
C THR A 1022 13.32 -21.79 -8.07
N LEU A 1023 13.56 -23.09 -7.91
CA LEU A 1023 13.11 -23.85 -6.75
C LEU A 1023 14.17 -23.74 -5.66
N MET A 1024 13.73 -23.48 -4.43
CA MET A 1024 14.58 -23.50 -3.24
C MET A 1024 14.12 -24.56 -2.25
N ALA A 1025 15.07 -25.24 -1.63
CA ALA A 1025 14.84 -26.15 -0.53
C ALA A 1025 15.74 -25.77 0.65
N VAL A 1026 15.19 -25.77 1.86
CA VAL A 1026 15.87 -25.46 3.12
C VAL A 1026 15.64 -26.59 4.10
N ILE A 1027 16.71 -27.12 4.69
CA ILE A 1027 16.65 -28.10 5.78
C ILE A 1027 17.14 -27.47 7.08
N ASP A 1028 16.30 -27.62 8.11
CA ASP A 1028 16.59 -27.26 9.49
C ASP A 1028 16.58 -28.52 10.37
N CYS A 1029 17.44 -28.58 11.38
CA CYS A 1029 17.41 -29.61 12.42
C CYS A 1029 18.03 -29.09 13.72
N SER A 1030 18.19 -29.97 14.72
CA SER A 1030 18.79 -29.60 16.02
C SER A 1030 20.25 -29.13 15.93
N THR A 1031 21.01 -29.67 14.98
CA THR A 1031 22.44 -29.37 14.80
C THR A 1031 22.76 -28.38 13.68
N PHE A 1032 21.97 -28.38 12.60
CA PHE A 1032 22.19 -27.56 11.41
C PHE A 1032 20.97 -26.68 11.17
N ARG A 1033 21.21 -25.42 10.78
CA ARG A 1033 20.16 -24.48 10.41
C ARG A 1033 20.40 -23.95 9.02
N ASP A 1034 19.31 -23.66 8.32
CA ASP A 1034 19.32 -22.99 7.02
C ASP A 1034 20.20 -23.69 5.97
N ILE A 1035 20.22 -25.03 5.92
CA ILE A 1035 20.94 -25.76 4.86
C ILE A 1035 20.17 -25.63 3.56
N LYS A 1036 20.70 -24.84 2.62
CA LYS A 1036 19.99 -24.48 1.38
C LYS A 1036 20.50 -25.20 0.15
N ALA A 1037 19.57 -25.44 -0.78
CA ALA A 1037 19.87 -25.76 -2.16
C ALA A 1037 18.89 -25.05 -3.08
N THR A 1038 19.36 -24.71 -4.28
CA THR A 1038 18.51 -24.16 -5.33
C THR A 1038 18.69 -24.90 -6.64
N TYR A 1039 17.64 -24.85 -7.45
CA TYR A 1039 17.66 -25.38 -8.80
C TYR A 1039 16.82 -24.50 -9.73
N THR A 1040 17.42 -24.05 -10.83
CA THR A 1040 16.71 -23.27 -11.85
C THR A 1040 16.08 -24.22 -12.86
N VAL A 1041 14.80 -24.03 -13.11
CA VAL A 1041 13.97 -24.83 -14.02
C VAL A 1041 13.28 -23.89 -15.01
N THR A 1042 13.28 -24.27 -16.28
CA THR A 1042 12.50 -23.58 -17.32
C THR A 1042 11.12 -24.19 -17.42
N VAL A 1043 10.08 -23.43 -17.08
CA VAL A 1043 8.68 -23.83 -17.19
C VAL A 1043 8.20 -23.57 -18.61
N ALA A 1044 7.95 -24.65 -19.35
CA ALA A 1044 7.40 -24.59 -20.70
C ALA A 1044 5.87 -24.31 -20.69
N PRO A 1045 5.31 -23.77 -21.79
CA PRO A 1045 3.86 -23.55 -21.93
C PRO A 1045 3.01 -24.81 -21.74
#